data_AF-A0A519LKK0-F1
#
_entry.id   AF-A0A519LKK0-F1
#
_cell.length_a   1.000
_cell.length_b   1.000
_cell.length_c   1.000
_cell.angle_alpha   90.00
_cell.angle_beta   90.00
_cell.angle_gamma   90.00
#
_symmetry.space_group_name_H-M   'P 1'
#
loop_
_entity.id
_entity.type
_entity.pdbx_description
1 polymer ?
#
loop_
_entity_poly.entity_id
_entity_poly.type
_entity_poly.pdbx_seq_one_letter_code
_entity_poly.pdbx_strand_id
1 'polypeptide(L)'
;VDNEYYLNYGDSNWPLKSSSNRKLKNKNLKEINEKRFIQEIANEQYYRLCNWKETDQAINYRRFFTVNSLICLSIQEEDNFNLYHQYILDLVNKGIFEGLRIDHIDGLYDPKAYLNRLRKAVGENVYIVVEKILEKDEQMPADWPTQGNTGYDFLAMVNNLFTNQANQEKFNQIYSEVTGKFLDPSELIEAKKRSILFEHMQGELNNLFQLFLSQQLVAAAELDLIGGEQFKQGIAEMLIQMPVYRYYNYSFPLPEVDVQNLTTILNKVGEKQNLKEVASILIRIFIKMPTKENVLQNQALSIFYQRLMQFTGPLMAKGVEDTVMFTYNRFIGHSEVGDSPDAFGLSLDEFHGKMKDRQKNWPLSLNGSATHDTKRGEDFRARINVLTDLPEKWKTAVDDFIKAIKQSKPLHHIFESVHNNDAYLILQTILGAMPMPGEPDDDLQNRLAMYIEKALREAKKRSDWAEPNEEYEQLVKKFANQLINEKEETYQVITKILSDIADFGIINSLSQLILKFTCPGIPDLYQGSELWDFSLVDPDNRRPVDYKRRNNVLKEDSAINELWNKRYSGEIKLWLTEKLLKFRKENEDVFASGEYIPLKVIGDYQTNILAFARKKQQKTVIVVVPVGLASITSKENSQDFDWLKTQIVLPETWPTYWKNIFDDKDGVKDILNEGILINQIFTDVQLGIIELSEKRNKRSAGILMHITSLPSAYGIGDFGKEAKAFIDFLTETDQKYWQLLPLNPTKKGNGYSPYSSNSSKAGNILLIDLEQLVTEELITSAHLESAKIPSDGKVSFADVEVLKLKTLHKAYQTFKKQLPVNLVKAFETFCEIEKEWLEDFSSYTAIKNHHQQTEWYNWPDDFKFRDSKTISAFENKYHDEINEVKWQQYVFFKQWHNLKDYANLNDISIIGDLPFYLDYDSVEVWSQPELFKLDDQLKPTHVAGVPPDYFNEKGQLWGMPVFNWDILKQNDYDWWIGRLKKNMEMYDLLRLDHFRAFSSFWEVPAADSDAINGVWQNGPGVGFFRKINSNFPDMPFIAEDLGEISDDVELLRDKFNLPGMKVLQFGFGADMVISPHITHNFETSNCIAYSGTHDNNTSIGWFKNEIDEQTRERTITYLGHAFEDNEFHKEIIKLTLASSAKTAILPIQDVLGLGEESRMNIPGKADGNWTWRLDMAQLEPTKKWLKSLTEICGRKK
;
A
#
# COMPACT_ATOMS: atom_id res chain seq x y z
N VAL A 1 -10.82 5.54 51.44
CA VAL A 1 -10.62 6.64 50.45
C VAL A 1 -11.82 7.55 50.58
N ASP A 2 -11.66 8.87 50.61
CA ASP A 2 -12.77 9.84 50.72
C ASP A 2 -13.79 9.60 51.85
N ASN A 3 -13.31 9.30 53.07
CA ASN A 3 -14.15 8.96 54.24
C ASN A 3 -15.06 7.71 54.09
N GLU A 4 -14.77 6.83 53.13
CA GLU A 4 -15.42 5.53 52.98
C GLU A 4 -14.50 4.35 53.35
N TYR A 5 -15.11 3.30 53.91
CA TYR A 5 -14.46 2.05 54.26
C TYR A 5 -14.53 1.05 53.09
N TYR A 6 -13.50 0.22 52.99
CA TYR A 6 -13.34 -0.81 51.96
C TYR A 6 -12.91 -2.12 52.62
N LEU A 7 -13.24 -3.25 52.00
CA LEU A 7 -12.58 -4.52 52.32
C LEU A 7 -11.29 -4.61 51.50
N ASN A 8 -10.15 -4.64 52.18
CA ASN A 8 -8.85 -4.84 51.55
C ASN A 8 -8.51 -6.34 51.56
N TYR A 9 -8.12 -6.89 50.40
CA TYR A 9 -7.62 -8.25 50.26
C TYR A 9 -6.52 -8.29 49.19
N GLY A 10 -5.29 -8.65 49.59
CA GLY A 10 -4.11 -8.52 48.74
C GLY A 10 -3.92 -7.08 48.29
N ASP A 11 -3.79 -6.88 46.98
CA ASP A 11 -3.60 -5.55 46.37
C ASP A 11 -4.92 -4.88 45.95
N SER A 12 -6.08 -5.44 46.34
CA SER A 12 -7.41 -4.96 45.92
C SER A 12 -8.22 -4.34 47.06
N ASN A 13 -8.92 -3.23 46.76
CA ASN A 13 -9.87 -2.58 47.66
C ASN A 13 -11.30 -2.73 47.12
N TRP A 14 -12.15 -3.42 47.88
CA TRP A 14 -13.53 -3.70 47.49
C TRP A 14 -14.51 -2.76 48.20
N PRO A 15 -15.40 -2.07 47.46
CA PRO A 15 -16.29 -1.06 48.02
C PRO A 15 -17.38 -1.67 48.89
N LEU A 16 -17.68 -1.05 50.01
CA LEU A 16 -18.78 -1.48 50.87
C LEU A 16 -20.11 -0.84 50.43
N LYS A 17 -21.21 -1.59 50.48
CA LYS A 17 -22.55 -1.02 50.27
C LYS A 17 -22.83 0.07 51.30
N SER A 18 -23.61 1.09 50.92
CA SER A 18 -23.81 2.30 51.73
C SER A 18 -24.38 2.03 53.13
N SER A 19 -25.17 0.96 53.32
CA SER A 19 -25.65 0.58 54.65
C SER A 19 -24.53 0.04 55.55
N SER A 20 -23.61 -0.76 55.00
CA SER A 20 -22.46 -1.28 55.75
C SER A 20 -21.48 -0.14 56.06
N ASN A 21 -21.21 0.75 55.11
CA ASN A 21 -20.42 1.97 55.35
C ASN A 21 -21.01 2.84 56.49
N ARG A 22 -22.33 3.00 56.57
CA ARG A 22 -22.99 3.70 57.69
C ARG A 22 -22.82 3.00 59.04
N LYS A 23 -22.84 1.66 59.07
CA LYS A 23 -22.60 0.87 60.31
C LYS A 23 -21.18 1.08 60.87
N LEU A 24 -20.22 1.44 60.01
CA LEU A 24 -18.81 1.59 60.37
C LEU A 24 -18.47 3.00 60.89
N LYS A 25 -19.18 4.05 60.47
CA LYS A 25 -18.86 5.47 60.77
C LYS A 25 -18.68 5.82 62.26
N ASN A 26 -19.32 5.07 63.17
CA ASN A 26 -19.28 5.34 64.62
C ASN A 26 -18.52 4.26 65.41
N LYS A 27 -17.83 3.33 64.73
CA LYS A 27 -17.06 2.25 65.36
C LYS A 27 -15.57 2.56 65.29
N ASN A 28 -14.82 2.10 66.29
CA ASN A 28 -13.36 2.25 66.27
C ASN A 28 -12.72 1.18 65.38
N LEU A 29 -11.51 1.44 64.86
CA LEU A 29 -10.82 0.52 63.93
C LEU A 29 -10.53 -0.86 64.53
N LYS A 30 -10.39 -0.97 65.86
CA LYS A 30 -10.14 -2.25 66.53
C LYS A 30 -11.37 -3.15 66.46
N GLU A 31 -12.55 -2.58 66.71
CA GLU A 31 -13.85 -3.25 66.59
C GLU A 31 -14.16 -3.62 65.13
N ILE A 32 -13.86 -2.71 64.20
CA ILE A 32 -14.09 -2.93 62.76
C ILE A 32 -13.26 -4.11 62.24
N ASN A 33 -12.02 -4.26 62.73
CA ASN A 33 -11.10 -5.31 62.27
C ASN A 33 -11.25 -6.64 63.02
N GLU A 34 -12.27 -6.81 63.88
CA GLU A 34 -12.55 -8.12 64.48
C GLU A 34 -13.06 -9.10 63.43
N LYS A 35 -12.47 -10.31 63.38
CA LYS A 35 -12.78 -11.34 62.37
C LYS A 35 -14.28 -11.58 62.17
N ARG A 36 -15.04 -11.68 63.26
CA ARG A 36 -16.50 -11.90 63.21
C ARG A 36 -17.23 -10.73 62.56
N PHE A 37 -16.81 -9.52 62.86
CA PHE A 37 -17.42 -8.30 62.34
C PHE A 37 -17.02 -8.06 60.88
N ILE A 38 -15.77 -8.32 60.49
CA ILE A 38 -15.36 -8.35 59.08
C ILE A 38 -16.22 -9.37 58.30
N GLN A 39 -16.43 -10.56 58.86
CA GLN A 39 -17.24 -11.60 58.21
C GLN A 39 -18.72 -11.19 58.08
N GLU A 40 -19.30 -10.55 59.10
CA GLU A 40 -20.65 -9.98 59.04
C GLU A 40 -20.73 -8.94 57.91
N ILE A 41 -19.81 -7.98 57.89
CA ILE A 41 -19.76 -6.96 56.85
C ILE A 41 -19.56 -7.60 55.48
N ALA A 42 -18.64 -8.56 55.31
CA ALA A 42 -18.42 -9.24 54.04
C ALA A 42 -19.67 -9.98 53.53
N ASN A 43 -20.41 -10.66 54.42
CA ASN A 43 -21.64 -11.38 54.06
C ASN A 43 -22.81 -10.46 53.68
N GLU A 44 -22.70 -9.17 53.97
CA GLU A 44 -23.73 -8.19 53.60
C GLU A 44 -23.54 -7.61 52.19
N GLN A 45 -22.40 -7.83 51.54
CA GLN A 45 -22.08 -7.14 50.28
C GLN A 45 -22.86 -7.67 49.08
N TYR A 46 -22.91 -6.89 47.98
CA TYR A 46 -23.48 -7.34 46.71
C TYR A 46 -22.61 -8.37 46.00
N TYR A 47 -21.32 -8.43 46.34
CA TYR A 47 -20.38 -9.46 45.92
C TYR A 47 -20.10 -10.42 47.08
N ARG A 48 -19.68 -11.64 46.73
CA ARG A 48 -19.18 -12.62 47.70
C ARG A 48 -17.75 -12.95 47.33
N LEU A 49 -16.81 -12.67 48.23
CA LEU A 49 -15.44 -13.14 48.11
C LEU A 49 -15.42 -14.64 48.42
N CYS A 50 -14.90 -15.44 47.50
CA CYS A 50 -14.78 -16.89 47.65
C CYS A 50 -13.39 -17.36 47.23
N ASN A 51 -13.08 -18.62 47.54
CA ASN A 51 -11.89 -19.25 46.98
C ASN A 51 -12.06 -19.35 45.46
N TRP A 52 -11.01 -19.07 44.71
CA TRP A 52 -11.07 -19.07 43.25
C TRP A 52 -11.45 -20.44 42.67
N LYS A 53 -11.12 -21.56 43.33
CA LYS A 53 -11.53 -22.92 42.89
C LYS A 53 -13.04 -23.14 42.95
N GLU A 54 -13.77 -22.33 43.73
CA GLU A 54 -15.23 -22.45 43.80
C GLU A 54 -15.88 -22.13 42.46
N THR A 55 -15.27 -21.27 41.62
CA THR A 55 -15.83 -20.90 40.32
C THR A 55 -15.92 -22.05 39.34
N ASP A 56 -15.09 -23.08 39.50
CA ASP A 56 -15.11 -24.26 38.64
C ASP A 56 -16.43 -25.04 38.80
N GLN A 57 -17.05 -24.96 39.98
CA GLN A 57 -18.31 -25.65 40.32
C GLN A 57 -19.52 -24.72 40.37
N ALA A 58 -19.31 -23.45 40.75
CA ALA A 58 -20.37 -22.46 40.92
C ALA A 58 -19.87 -21.06 40.56
N ILE A 59 -20.43 -20.49 39.49
CA ILE A 59 -20.18 -19.12 39.06
C ILE A 59 -21.49 -18.43 38.72
N ASN A 60 -21.58 -17.12 38.88
CA ASN A 60 -22.81 -16.33 38.64
C ASN A 60 -22.62 -15.20 37.60
N TYR A 61 -21.51 -15.20 36.87
CA TYR A 61 -21.26 -14.31 35.74
C TYR A 61 -20.56 -15.08 34.63
N ARG A 62 -20.64 -14.57 33.40
CA ARG A 62 -19.93 -15.13 32.25
C ARG A 62 -18.51 -14.57 32.20
N ARG A 63 -17.53 -15.46 31.99
CA ARG A 63 -16.11 -15.14 31.87
C ARG A 63 -15.63 -15.23 30.43
N PHE A 64 -14.50 -14.57 30.15
CA PHE A 64 -13.68 -14.92 29.00
C PHE A 64 -12.93 -16.23 29.31
N PHE A 65 -13.24 -17.30 28.59
CA PHE A 65 -12.75 -18.65 28.87
C PHE A 65 -12.93 -19.07 30.33
N THR A 66 -11.84 -19.44 31.02
CA THR A 66 -11.81 -19.81 32.44
C THR A 66 -11.16 -18.71 33.31
N VAL A 67 -11.02 -17.48 32.79
CA VAL A 67 -10.30 -16.38 33.45
C VAL A 67 -11.23 -15.59 34.37
N ASN A 68 -11.09 -15.80 35.68
CA ASN A 68 -11.94 -15.17 36.71
C ASN A 68 -11.90 -13.64 36.74
N SER A 69 -10.78 -13.03 36.35
CA SER A 69 -10.62 -11.57 36.36
C SER A 69 -11.29 -10.87 35.17
N LEU A 70 -11.81 -11.60 34.18
CA LEU A 70 -12.41 -11.04 32.96
C LEU A 70 -13.91 -11.36 32.90
N ILE A 71 -14.74 -10.40 33.32
CA ILE A 71 -16.20 -10.48 33.20
C ILE A 71 -16.66 -10.02 31.81
N CYS A 72 -17.53 -10.80 31.17
CA CYS A 72 -18.04 -10.45 29.85
C CYS A 72 -19.15 -9.40 29.90
N LEU A 73 -19.14 -8.49 28.92
CA LEU A 73 -20.17 -7.47 28.75
C LEU A 73 -21.40 -8.02 28.01
N SER A 74 -22.54 -7.38 28.24
CA SER A 74 -23.80 -7.61 27.51
C SER A 74 -23.93 -6.64 26.32
N ILE A 75 -23.00 -6.74 25.36
CA ILE A 75 -22.89 -5.79 24.24
C ILE A 75 -24.04 -5.89 23.23
N GLN A 76 -24.87 -6.93 23.32
CA GLN A 76 -26.09 -7.04 22.52
C GLN A 76 -27.09 -5.93 22.84
N GLU A 77 -27.10 -5.44 24.09
CA GLU A 77 -27.90 -4.27 24.48
C GLU A 77 -27.34 -3.01 23.82
N GLU A 78 -28.21 -2.21 23.21
CA GLU A 78 -27.80 -1.05 22.41
C GLU A 78 -27.12 0.04 23.25
N ASP A 79 -27.63 0.31 24.46
CA ASP A 79 -27.04 1.28 25.39
C ASP A 79 -25.61 0.89 25.80
N ASN A 80 -25.36 -0.40 26.02
CA ASN A 80 -24.02 -0.90 26.32
C ASN A 80 -23.11 -0.74 25.10
N PHE A 81 -23.58 -1.10 23.91
CA PHE A 81 -22.80 -0.90 22.68
C PHE A 81 -22.38 0.57 22.53
N ASN A 82 -23.34 1.49 22.63
CA ASN A 82 -23.11 2.92 22.46
C ASN A 82 -22.12 3.44 23.52
N LEU A 83 -22.30 3.08 24.79
CA LEU A 83 -21.44 3.52 25.88
C LEU A 83 -19.98 3.05 25.69
N TYR A 84 -19.78 1.76 25.40
CA TYR A 84 -18.43 1.19 25.31
C TYR A 84 -17.72 1.52 23.99
N HIS A 85 -18.45 1.82 22.91
CA HIS A 85 -17.85 2.16 21.61
C HIS A 85 -17.68 3.66 21.38
N GLN A 86 -18.28 4.53 22.19
CA GLN A 86 -18.25 5.99 22.00
C GLN A 86 -16.85 6.52 21.69
N TYR A 87 -15.86 6.19 22.54
CA TYR A 87 -14.49 6.69 22.35
C TYR A 87 -13.83 6.15 21.07
N ILE A 88 -14.03 4.87 20.75
CA ILE A 88 -13.48 4.26 19.53
C ILE A 88 -14.11 4.90 18.28
N LEU A 89 -15.42 5.10 18.28
CA LEU A 89 -16.14 5.77 17.20
C LEU A 89 -15.68 7.23 17.04
N ASP A 90 -15.40 7.94 18.13
CA ASP A 90 -14.84 9.29 18.07
C ASP A 90 -13.45 9.31 17.39
N LEU A 91 -12.61 8.29 17.59
CA LEU A 91 -11.32 8.17 16.91
C LEU A 91 -11.48 7.87 15.42
N VAL A 92 -12.44 7.03 15.04
CA VAL A 92 -12.79 6.77 13.63
C VAL A 92 -13.32 8.04 12.96
N ASN A 93 -14.25 8.76 13.60
CA ASN A 93 -14.83 10.00 13.08
C ASN A 93 -13.79 11.13 12.90
N LYS A 94 -12.72 11.12 13.70
CA LYS A 94 -11.58 12.03 13.55
C LYS A 94 -10.57 11.61 12.48
N GLY A 95 -10.78 10.46 11.82
CA GLY A 95 -9.85 9.90 10.85
C GLY A 95 -8.55 9.38 11.46
N ILE A 96 -8.51 9.11 12.77
CA ILE A 96 -7.33 8.55 13.44
C ILE A 96 -7.21 7.04 13.15
N PHE A 97 -8.35 6.34 13.09
CA PHE A 97 -8.43 4.94 12.70
C PHE A 97 -9.21 4.79 11.41
N GLU A 98 -8.62 4.09 10.44
CA GLU A 98 -9.24 3.78 9.14
C GLU A 98 -9.79 2.35 9.09
N GLY A 99 -9.52 1.56 10.13
CA GLY A 99 -10.02 0.21 10.28
C GLY A 99 -10.08 -0.28 11.73
N LEU A 100 -10.81 -1.37 11.94
CA LEU A 100 -11.06 -2.00 13.24
C LEU A 100 -10.82 -3.51 13.15
N ARG A 101 -10.05 -4.06 14.10
CA ARG A 101 -9.92 -5.49 14.35
C ARG A 101 -10.75 -5.86 15.57
N ILE A 102 -11.71 -6.76 15.42
CA ILE A 102 -12.61 -7.18 16.50
C ILE A 102 -12.03 -8.39 17.21
N ASP A 103 -11.77 -8.22 18.50
CA ASP A 103 -11.33 -9.29 19.39
C ASP A 103 -12.46 -10.25 19.72
N HIS A 104 -12.14 -11.55 19.73
CA HIS A 104 -12.99 -12.64 20.20
C HIS A 104 -14.47 -12.53 19.80
N ILE A 105 -14.73 -12.40 18.49
CA ILE A 105 -16.10 -12.23 17.96
C ILE A 105 -17.03 -13.39 18.38
N ASP A 106 -16.47 -14.59 18.53
CA ASP A 106 -17.19 -15.80 18.92
C ASP A 106 -17.63 -15.81 20.39
N GLY A 107 -17.17 -14.86 21.21
CA GLY A 107 -17.68 -14.65 22.56
C GLY A 107 -18.99 -13.88 22.62
N LEU A 108 -19.43 -13.25 21.52
CA LEU A 108 -20.62 -12.40 21.50
C LEU A 108 -21.92 -13.21 21.49
N TYR A 109 -23.00 -12.57 21.96
CA TYR A 109 -24.33 -13.18 21.99
C TYR A 109 -24.88 -13.37 20.57
N ASP A 110 -24.80 -12.30 19.77
CA ASP A 110 -25.12 -12.30 18.34
C ASP A 110 -24.05 -11.50 17.57
N PRO A 111 -23.02 -12.18 17.03
CA PRO A 111 -21.96 -11.57 16.24
C PRO A 111 -22.48 -10.76 15.05
N LYS A 112 -23.48 -11.28 14.32
CA LYS A 112 -24.01 -10.62 13.12
C LYS A 112 -24.70 -9.32 13.49
N ALA A 113 -25.53 -9.33 14.53
CA ALA A 113 -26.18 -8.12 15.02
C ALA A 113 -25.16 -7.06 15.48
N TYR A 114 -24.11 -7.49 16.19
CA TYR A 114 -23.01 -6.60 16.60
C TYR A 114 -22.31 -5.97 15.40
N LEU A 115 -21.90 -6.77 14.42
CA LEU A 115 -21.18 -6.29 13.23
C LEU A 115 -22.05 -5.37 12.37
N ASN A 116 -23.36 -5.64 12.24
CA ASN A 116 -24.29 -4.74 11.56
C ASN A 116 -24.40 -3.39 12.27
N ARG A 117 -24.47 -3.40 13.62
CA ARG A 117 -24.51 -2.16 14.41
C ARG A 117 -23.20 -1.38 14.28
N LEU A 118 -22.07 -2.08 14.30
CA LEU A 118 -20.76 -1.47 14.09
C LEU A 118 -20.62 -0.86 12.69
N ARG A 119 -20.93 -1.62 11.64
CA ARG A 119 -20.91 -1.14 10.24
C ARG A 119 -21.77 0.11 10.07
N LYS A 120 -22.98 0.12 10.65
CA LYS A 120 -23.86 1.30 10.65
C LYS A 120 -23.22 2.51 11.34
N ALA A 121 -22.45 2.30 12.40
CA ALA A 121 -21.82 3.37 13.17
C ALA A 121 -20.57 3.96 12.49
N VAL A 122 -19.80 3.14 11.75
CA VAL A 122 -18.52 3.58 11.14
C VAL A 122 -18.60 3.86 9.64
N GLY A 123 -19.65 3.41 8.95
CA GLY A 123 -19.83 3.55 7.50
C GLY A 123 -19.16 2.44 6.68
N GLU A 124 -19.42 2.44 5.36
CA GLU A 124 -18.99 1.37 4.44
C GLU A 124 -17.47 1.36 4.18
N ASN A 125 -16.82 2.52 4.28
CA ASN A 125 -15.41 2.66 3.91
C ASN A 125 -14.41 2.23 4.99
N VAL A 126 -14.85 2.09 6.24
CA VAL A 126 -13.97 1.69 7.36
C VAL A 126 -13.68 0.20 7.26
N TYR A 127 -12.42 -0.18 7.26
CA TYR A 127 -12.01 -1.58 7.18
C TYR A 127 -12.38 -2.33 8.48
N ILE A 128 -12.99 -3.50 8.41
CA ILE A 128 -13.34 -4.32 9.59
C ILE A 128 -12.88 -5.75 9.37
N VAL A 129 -12.08 -6.27 10.29
CA VAL A 129 -11.71 -7.69 10.36
C VAL A 129 -12.01 -8.26 11.72
N VAL A 130 -12.23 -9.56 11.78
CA VAL A 130 -12.58 -10.26 13.02
C VAL A 130 -11.55 -11.32 13.37
N GLU A 131 -11.16 -11.39 14.63
CA GLU A 131 -10.48 -12.57 15.14
C GLU A 131 -11.50 -13.71 15.22
N LYS A 132 -11.42 -14.62 14.27
CA LYS A 132 -12.25 -15.83 14.21
C LYS A 132 -11.38 -16.99 13.78
N ILE A 133 -11.43 -18.06 14.55
CA ILE A 133 -10.76 -19.32 14.22
C ILE A 133 -11.69 -20.15 13.33
N LEU A 134 -11.14 -20.72 12.27
CA LEU A 134 -11.85 -21.60 11.35
C LEU A 134 -11.26 -22.99 11.47
N GLU A 135 -12.10 -23.98 11.77
CA GLU A 135 -11.69 -25.38 11.71
C GLU A 135 -11.55 -25.86 10.26
N LYS A 136 -11.01 -27.06 10.08
CA LYS A 136 -10.86 -27.67 8.76
C LYS A 136 -12.19 -27.67 7.98
N ASP A 137 -12.14 -27.07 6.79
CA ASP A 137 -13.25 -26.91 5.84
C ASP A 137 -14.41 -25.99 6.32
N GLU A 138 -14.29 -25.37 7.51
CA GLU A 138 -15.23 -24.37 7.98
C GLU A 138 -15.17 -23.11 7.11
N GLN A 139 -16.34 -22.55 6.79
CA GLN A 139 -16.47 -21.30 6.05
C GLN A 139 -16.81 -20.16 6.99
N MET A 140 -16.20 -18.99 6.75
CA MET A 140 -16.60 -17.77 7.45
C MET A 140 -18.03 -17.38 7.04
N PRO A 141 -18.87 -16.88 7.97
CA PRO A 141 -20.22 -16.45 7.64
C PRO A 141 -20.24 -15.35 6.56
N ALA A 142 -20.77 -15.67 5.39
CA ALA A 142 -20.73 -14.79 4.20
C ALA A 142 -21.60 -13.52 4.32
N ASP A 143 -22.49 -13.48 5.31
CA ASP A 143 -23.41 -12.35 5.55
C ASP A 143 -22.92 -11.39 6.65
N TRP A 144 -21.68 -11.55 7.12
CA TRP A 144 -21.04 -10.62 8.04
C TRP A 144 -20.50 -9.41 7.26
N PRO A 145 -20.79 -8.16 7.67
CA PRO A 145 -20.36 -6.95 6.97
C PRO A 145 -18.89 -6.59 7.27
N THR A 146 -17.98 -7.54 7.03
CA THR A 146 -16.54 -7.43 7.31
C THR A 146 -15.72 -7.77 6.06
N GLN A 147 -14.44 -7.39 6.06
CA GLN A 147 -13.51 -7.70 4.98
C GLN A 147 -12.84 -9.07 5.13
N GLY A 148 -13.03 -9.74 6.26
CA GLY A 148 -12.55 -11.09 6.52
C GLY A 148 -12.10 -11.28 7.97
N ASN A 149 -11.18 -12.22 8.18
CA ASN A 149 -10.59 -12.55 9.48
C ASN A 149 -9.16 -12.02 9.62
N THR A 150 -8.54 -12.27 10.78
CA THR A 150 -7.18 -11.84 11.11
C THR A 150 -6.07 -12.72 10.51
N GLY A 151 -6.41 -13.73 9.70
CA GLY A 151 -5.45 -14.45 8.86
C GLY A 151 -4.88 -15.74 9.43
N TYR A 152 -5.44 -16.28 10.51
CA TYR A 152 -5.07 -17.62 11.00
C TYR A 152 -5.38 -18.74 10.00
N ASP A 153 -6.42 -18.55 9.18
CA ASP A 153 -6.76 -19.47 8.08
C ASP A 153 -5.66 -19.50 7.01
N PHE A 154 -5.15 -18.34 6.61
CA PHE A 154 -4.06 -18.21 5.66
C PHE A 154 -2.77 -18.80 6.23
N LEU A 155 -2.47 -18.55 7.52
CA LEU A 155 -1.37 -19.19 8.23
C LEU A 155 -1.44 -20.71 8.09
N ALA A 156 -2.58 -21.32 8.43
CA ALA A 156 -2.77 -22.76 8.35
C ALA A 156 -2.66 -23.28 6.91
N MET A 157 -3.23 -22.57 5.93
CA MET A 157 -3.12 -22.94 4.51
C MET A 157 -1.67 -22.99 4.04
N VAL A 158 -0.87 -21.98 4.37
CA VAL A 158 0.54 -21.92 3.96
C VAL A 158 1.40 -22.90 4.75
N ASN A 159 1.13 -23.07 6.05
CA ASN A 159 1.83 -24.07 6.87
C ASN A 159 1.62 -25.50 6.34
N ASN A 160 0.40 -25.82 5.95
CA ASN A 160 0.07 -27.09 5.33
C ASN A 160 0.62 -27.22 3.90
N LEU A 161 0.70 -26.15 3.11
CA LEU A 161 1.38 -26.19 1.79
C LEU A 161 2.83 -26.66 1.92
N PHE A 162 3.56 -26.19 2.94
CA PHE A 162 4.95 -26.59 3.18
C PHE A 162 5.10 -27.88 3.99
N THR A 163 4.00 -28.56 4.33
CA THR A 163 4.04 -29.87 4.98
C THR A 163 3.83 -30.96 3.96
N ASN A 164 4.79 -31.90 3.90
CA ASN A 164 4.78 -32.98 2.91
C ASN A 164 3.78 -34.08 3.29
N GLN A 165 2.56 -33.96 2.77
CA GLN A 165 1.44 -34.87 3.06
C GLN A 165 1.76 -36.35 2.80
N ALA A 166 2.60 -36.66 1.82
CA ALA A 166 2.95 -38.03 1.47
C ALA A 166 3.67 -38.79 2.62
N ASN A 167 4.22 -38.06 3.59
CA ASN A 167 4.99 -38.62 4.70
C ASN A 167 4.20 -38.72 6.03
N GLN A 168 2.88 -38.53 6.01
CA GLN A 168 2.04 -38.61 7.21
C GLN A 168 2.20 -39.92 8.00
N GLU A 169 2.14 -41.07 7.31
CA GLU A 169 2.24 -42.37 7.97
C GLU A 169 3.61 -42.63 8.59
N LYS A 170 4.67 -42.07 7.98
CA LYS A 170 6.01 -42.15 8.58
C LYS A 170 6.06 -41.36 9.89
N PHE A 171 5.48 -40.18 9.93
CA PHE A 171 5.40 -39.39 11.18
C PHE A 171 4.50 -40.05 12.24
N ASN A 172 3.41 -40.71 11.83
CA ASN A 172 2.59 -41.53 12.74
C ASN A 172 3.42 -42.66 13.37
N GLN A 173 4.24 -43.34 12.57
CA GLN A 173 5.13 -44.41 13.04
C GLN A 173 6.19 -43.86 14.01
N ILE A 174 6.91 -42.80 13.63
CA ILE A 174 7.94 -42.16 14.48
C ILE A 174 7.33 -41.79 15.84
N TYR A 175 6.16 -41.17 15.84
CA TYR A 175 5.51 -40.75 17.07
C TYR A 175 5.01 -41.91 17.93
N SER A 176 4.50 -42.97 17.30
CA SER A 176 4.07 -44.20 18.00
C SER A 176 5.24 -44.92 18.65
N GLU A 177 6.42 -44.94 18.02
CA GLU A 177 7.64 -45.51 18.60
C GLU A 177 8.13 -44.71 19.82
N VAL A 178 8.07 -43.37 19.76
CA VAL A 178 8.43 -42.50 20.88
C VAL A 178 7.48 -42.67 22.08
N THR A 179 6.17 -42.70 21.81
CA THR A 179 5.14 -42.74 22.86
C THR A 179 4.79 -44.16 23.33
N GLY A 180 5.23 -45.18 22.59
CA GLY A 180 4.94 -46.59 22.84
C GLY A 180 3.52 -47.02 22.49
N LYS A 181 2.71 -46.15 21.86
CA LYS A 181 1.34 -46.44 21.44
C LYS A 181 0.86 -45.51 20.33
N PHE A 182 -0.13 -45.96 19.57
CA PHE A 182 -0.86 -45.06 18.67
C PHE A 182 -1.78 -44.15 19.49
N LEU A 183 -1.91 -42.89 19.06
CA LEU A 183 -2.77 -41.87 19.65
C LEU A 183 -3.65 -41.28 18.55
N ASP A 184 -4.97 -41.42 18.67
CA ASP A 184 -5.94 -40.80 17.77
C ASP A 184 -6.21 -39.34 18.23
N PRO A 185 -5.94 -38.32 17.38
CA PRO A 185 -6.25 -36.93 17.70
C PRO A 185 -7.72 -36.68 18.05
N SER A 186 -8.66 -37.36 17.37
CA SER A 186 -10.10 -37.14 17.57
C SER A 186 -10.54 -37.62 18.96
N GLU A 187 -10.04 -38.77 19.40
CA GLU A 187 -10.29 -39.30 20.74
C GLU A 187 -9.67 -38.39 21.82
N LEU A 188 -8.47 -37.84 21.56
CA LEU A 188 -7.82 -36.90 22.47
C LEU A 188 -8.60 -35.59 22.59
N ILE A 189 -9.09 -35.04 21.48
CA ILE A 189 -9.95 -33.84 21.48
C ILE A 189 -11.21 -34.08 22.31
N GLU A 190 -11.92 -35.18 22.09
CA GLU A 190 -13.10 -35.51 22.88
C GLU A 190 -12.76 -35.61 24.38
N ALA A 191 -11.72 -36.38 24.71
CA ALA A 191 -11.33 -36.63 26.09
C ALA A 191 -10.91 -35.35 26.82
N LYS A 192 -10.18 -34.45 26.15
CA LYS A 192 -9.71 -33.20 26.75
C LYS A 192 -10.82 -32.15 26.87
N LYS A 193 -11.70 -32.01 25.88
CA LYS A 193 -12.94 -31.22 26.03
C LYS A 193 -13.76 -31.72 27.22
N ARG A 194 -13.95 -33.04 27.33
CA ARG A 194 -14.69 -33.64 28.46
C ARG A 194 -14.06 -33.27 29.80
N SER A 195 -12.76 -33.48 29.97
CA SER A 195 -12.03 -33.16 31.21
C SER A 195 -12.21 -31.68 31.58
N ILE A 196 -11.98 -30.75 30.64
CA ILE A 196 -12.15 -29.31 30.88
C ILE A 196 -13.59 -28.96 31.31
N LEU A 197 -14.60 -29.51 30.63
CA LEU A 197 -16.00 -29.23 30.94
C LEU A 197 -16.39 -29.69 32.35
N PHE A 198 -15.92 -30.88 32.76
CA PHE A 198 -16.30 -31.48 34.04
C PHE A 198 -15.43 -31.05 35.22
N GLU A 199 -14.19 -30.65 34.99
CA GLU A 199 -13.26 -30.29 36.06
C GLU A 199 -13.22 -28.78 36.30
N HIS A 200 -13.40 -27.96 35.26
CA HIS A 200 -13.14 -26.50 35.34
C HIS A 200 -14.32 -25.60 34.91
N MET A 201 -15.38 -26.16 34.32
CA MET A 201 -16.52 -25.38 33.78
C MET A 201 -17.89 -25.92 34.22
N GLN A 202 -17.96 -26.61 35.36
CA GLN A 202 -19.24 -27.09 35.90
C GLN A 202 -20.17 -25.95 36.30
N GLY A 203 -19.62 -24.83 36.79
CA GLY A 203 -20.41 -23.63 37.10
C GLY A 203 -21.16 -23.11 35.87
N GLU A 204 -20.49 -22.96 34.73
CA GLU A 204 -21.10 -22.55 33.47
C GLU A 204 -22.10 -23.58 32.93
N LEU A 205 -21.78 -24.87 33.01
CA LEU A 205 -22.71 -25.94 32.59
C LEU A 205 -23.99 -25.95 33.46
N ASN A 206 -23.85 -25.74 34.77
CA ASN A 206 -24.98 -25.61 35.68
C ASN A 206 -25.86 -24.42 35.30
N ASN A 207 -25.28 -23.26 35.04
CA ASN A 207 -26.02 -22.08 34.60
C ASN A 207 -26.76 -22.30 33.28
N LEU A 208 -26.10 -22.95 32.30
CA LEU A 208 -26.73 -23.29 31.03
C LEU A 208 -27.90 -24.27 31.22
N PHE A 209 -27.73 -25.30 32.07
CA PHE A 209 -28.81 -26.24 32.36
C PHE A 209 -29.98 -25.58 33.11
N GLN A 210 -29.70 -24.68 34.06
CA GLN A 210 -30.77 -23.89 34.70
C GLN A 210 -31.50 -23.00 33.68
N LEU A 211 -30.78 -22.44 32.69
CA LEU A 211 -31.42 -21.72 31.59
C LEU A 211 -32.34 -22.65 30.78
N PHE A 212 -31.89 -23.86 30.43
CA PHE A 212 -32.69 -24.88 29.73
C PHE A 212 -34.02 -25.14 30.44
N LEU A 213 -33.98 -25.31 31.77
CA LEU A 213 -35.17 -25.52 32.60
C LEU A 213 -36.06 -24.28 32.66
N SER A 214 -35.48 -23.10 32.85
CA SER A 214 -36.22 -21.84 32.96
C SER A 214 -36.96 -21.47 31.66
N GLN A 215 -36.42 -21.87 30.50
CA GLN A 215 -37.04 -21.69 29.19
C GLN A 215 -38.14 -22.74 28.89
N GLN A 216 -38.37 -23.70 29.79
CA GLN A 216 -39.41 -24.74 29.68
C GLN A 216 -39.33 -25.55 28.36
N LEU A 217 -38.10 -25.84 27.90
CA LEU A 217 -37.86 -26.49 26.61
C LEU A 217 -38.18 -27.99 26.59
N VAL A 218 -38.26 -28.61 27.77
CA VAL A 218 -38.64 -30.01 27.97
C VAL A 218 -39.91 -30.10 28.82
N ALA A 219 -40.78 -31.06 28.54
CA ALA A 219 -42.00 -31.26 29.32
C ALA A 219 -41.67 -31.79 30.73
N ALA A 220 -42.39 -31.32 31.76
CA ALA A 220 -42.18 -31.74 33.15
C ALA A 220 -42.23 -33.27 33.32
N ALA A 221 -43.19 -33.94 32.64
CA ALA A 221 -43.32 -35.39 32.69
C ALA A 221 -42.09 -36.14 32.13
N GLU A 222 -41.41 -35.58 31.13
CA GLU A 222 -40.20 -36.17 30.55
C GLU A 222 -38.99 -35.91 31.45
N LEU A 223 -38.92 -34.73 32.08
CA LEU A 223 -37.91 -34.40 33.07
C LEU A 223 -38.00 -35.31 34.31
N ASP A 224 -39.22 -35.60 34.78
CA ASP A 224 -39.46 -36.49 35.92
C ASP A 224 -39.13 -37.96 35.60
N LEU A 225 -39.40 -38.40 34.36
CA LEU A 225 -39.15 -39.79 33.94
C LEU A 225 -37.66 -40.08 33.73
N ILE A 226 -36.94 -39.17 33.06
CA ILE A 226 -35.55 -39.38 32.63
C ILE A 226 -34.56 -38.83 33.66
N GLY A 227 -34.94 -37.76 34.37
CA GLY A 227 -34.13 -37.09 35.37
C GLY A 227 -33.29 -35.94 34.81
N GLY A 228 -33.21 -34.85 35.58
CA GLY A 228 -32.48 -33.63 35.17
C GLY A 228 -31.00 -33.84 34.90
N GLU A 229 -30.32 -34.68 35.68
CA GLU A 229 -28.89 -34.97 35.46
C GLU A 229 -28.62 -35.66 34.11
N GLN A 230 -29.51 -36.50 33.61
CA GLN A 230 -29.34 -37.12 32.29
C GLN A 230 -29.48 -36.08 31.16
N PHE A 231 -30.42 -35.12 31.28
CA PHE A 231 -30.52 -34.02 30.32
C PHE A 231 -29.29 -33.09 30.37
N LYS A 232 -28.80 -32.78 31.57
CA LYS A 232 -27.56 -32.01 31.74
C LYS A 232 -26.37 -32.72 31.08
N GLN A 233 -26.25 -34.04 31.26
CA GLN A 233 -25.23 -34.86 30.58
C GLN A 233 -25.40 -34.89 29.06
N GLY A 234 -26.64 -34.94 28.55
CA GLY A 234 -26.91 -34.83 27.12
C GLY A 234 -26.45 -33.49 26.53
N ILE A 235 -26.74 -32.38 27.20
CA ILE A 235 -26.27 -31.04 26.79
C ILE A 235 -24.74 -30.95 26.88
N ALA A 236 -24.13 -31.50 27.93
CA ALA A 236 -22.68 -31.57 28.06
C ALA A 236 -22.04 -32.36 26.91
N GLU A 237 -22.65 -33.46 26.50
CA GLU A 237 -22.18 -34.25 25.37
C GLU A 237 -22.33 -33.47 24.05
N MET A 238 -23.41 -32.71 23.85
CA MET A 238 -23.53 -31.82 22.68
C MET A 238 -22.38 -30.80 22.61
N LEU A 239 -21.98 -30.21 23.74
CA LEU A 239 -20.86 -29.28 23.82
C LEU A 239 -19.54 -29.95 23.44
N ILE A 240 -19.29 -31.15 23.95
CA ILE A 240 -18.05 -31.91 23.71
C ILE A 240 -17.94 -32.33 22.23
N GLN A 241 -19.06 -32.75 21.63
CA GLN A 241 -19.12 -33.23 20.25
C GLN A 241 -19.15 -32.10 19.21
N MET A 242 -19.14 -30.83 19.62
CA MET A 242 -19.14 -29.69 18.72
C MET A 242 -17.85 -29.70 17.86
N PRO A 243 -17.95 -29.78 16.52
CA PRO A 243 -16.79 -29.91 15.63
C PRO A 243 -16.12 -28.57 15.30
N VAL A 244 -16.82 -27.46 15.48
CA VAL A 244 -16.36 -26.08 15.22
C VAL A 244 -16.45 -25.24 16.49
N TYR A 245 -15.90 -24.03 16.48
CA TYR A 245 -16.00 -23.11 17.60
C TYR A 245 -17.45 -22.82 18.01
N ARG A 246 -18.33 -22.53 17.05
CA ARG A 246 -19.78 -22.37 17.24
C ARG A 246 -20.52 -22.26 15.91
N TYR A 247 -21.85 -22.37 15.96
CA TYR A 247 -22.74 -22.01 14.84
C TYR A 247 -23.37 -20.62 15.02
N TYR A 248 -23.85 -20.04 13.90
CA TYR A 248 -24.28 -18.64 13.82
C TYR A 248 -25.75 -18.41 13.45
N ASN A 249 -26.49 -19.47 13.12
CA ASN A 249 -27.92 -19.37 12.86
C ASN A 249 -28.74 -19.62 14.13
N TYR A 250 -29.45 -18.59 14.59
CA TYR A 250 -30.21 -18.63 15.86
C TYR A 250 -31.73 -18.59 15.66
N SER A 251 -32.20 -18.44 14.42
CA SER A 251 -33.62 -18.36 14.10
C SER A 251 -34.19 -19.76 13.85
N PHE A 252 -35.16 -20.16 14.68
CA PHE A 252 -35.84 -21.46 14.55
C PHE A 252 -37.15 -21.35 13.76
N PRO A 253 -37.49 -22.32 12.88
CA PRO A 253 -36.70 -23.50 12.53
C PRO A 253 -35.40 -23.15 11.79
N LEU A 254 -34.34 -23.91 12.08
CA LEU A 254 -33.01 -23.69 11.51
C LEU A 254 -32.97 -24.00 10.01
N PRO A 255 -32.03 -23.40 9.24
CA PRO A 255 -31.75 -23.81 7.88
C PRO A 255 -31.35 -25.29 7.77
N GLU A 256 -31.54 -25.89 6.59
CA GLU A 256 -31.34 -27.32 6.37
C GLU A 256 -29.90 -27.79 6.70
N VAL A 257 -28.90 -26.99 6.34
CA VAL A 257 -27.48 -27.30 6.64
C VAL A 257 -27.22 -27.35 8.14
N ASP A 258 -27.74 -26.39 8.91
CA ASP A 258 -27.61 -26.37 10.37
C ASP A 258 -28.37 -27.54 11.02
N VAL A 259 -29.53 -27.92 10.46
CA VAL A 259 -30.28 -29.11 10.89
C VAL A 259 -29.45 -30.37 10.70
N GLN A 260 -28.80 -30.54 9.54
CA GLN A 260 -27.93 -31.70 9.27
C GLN A 260 -26.73 -31.73 10.24
N ASN A 261 -26.06 -30.60 10.44
CA ASN A 261 -24.94 -30.46 11.38
C ASN A 261 -25.35 -30.83 12.81
N LEU A 262 -26.47 -30.30 13.29
CA LEU A 262 -26.97 -30.56 14.62
C LEU A 262 -27.47 -32.01 14.79
N THR A 263 -28.06 -32.59 13.75
CA THR A 263 -28.45 -34.01 13.73
C THR A 263 -27.24 -34.92 13.90
N THR A 264 -26.12 -34.62 13.21
CA THR A 264 -24.87 -35.38 13.35
C THR A 264 -24.36 -35.36 14.79
N ILE A 265 -24.34 -34.19 15.44
CA ILE A 265 -23.94 -34.04 16.85
C ILE A 265 -24.86 -34.88 17.75
N LEU A 266 -26.19 -34.73 17.59
CA LEU A 266 -27.16 -35.41 18.43
C LEU A 266 -27.18 -36.94 18.23
N ASN A 267 -26.86 -37.42 17.03
CA ASN A 267 -26.68 -38.85 16.78
C ASN A 267 -25.50 -39.40 17.58
N LYS A 268 -24.36 -38.69 17.62
CA LYS A 268 -23.21 -39.07 18.48
C LYS A 268 -23.56 -39.08 19.97
N VAL A 269 -24.38 -38.14 20.43
CA VAL A 269 -24.93 -38.18 21.81
C VAL A 269 -25.72 -39.48 22.02
N GLY A 270 -26.52 -39.89 21.05
CA GLY A 270 -27.35 -41.10 21.09
C GLY A 270 -26.61 -42.43 20.97
N GLU A 271 -25.34 -42.43 20.55
CA GLU A 271 -24.46 -43.62 20.57
C GLU A 271 -24.15 -44.04 22.01
N LYS A 272 -24.24 -43.12 22.97
CA LYS A 272 -24.10 -43.42 24.40
C LYS A 272 -25.37 -44.05 24.94
N GLN A 273 -25.29 -45.31 25.36
CA GLN A 273 -26.45 -46.11 25.77
C GLN A 273 -27.30 -45.41 26.85
N ASN A 274 -26.68 -44.72 27.79
CA ASN A 274 -27.37 -43.98 28.87
C ASN A 274 -27.96 -42.63 28.44
N LEU A 275 -27.69 -42.14 27.22
CA LEU A 275 -28.20 -40.86 26.70
C LEU A 275 -29.10 -41.01 25.47
N LYS A 276 -29.39 -42.25 25.02
CA LYS A 276 -30.18 -42.53 23.81
C LYS A 276 -31.57 -41.89 23.82
N GLU A 277 -32.26 -41.96 24.96
CA GLU A 277 -33.59 -41.36 25.12
C GLU A 277 -33.51 -39.82 25.16
N VAL A 278 -32.52 -39.27 25.87
CA VAL A 278 -32.23 -37.83 25.90
C VAL A 278 -31.94 -37.28 24.50
N ALA A 279 -31.08 -37.95 23.72
CA ALA A 279 -30.75 -37.55 22.35
C ALA A 279 -32.00 -37.51 21.46
N SER A 280 -32.89 -38.51 21.59
CA SER A 280 -34.14 -38.56 20.83
C SER A 280 -35.06 -37.38 21.15
N ILE A 281 -35.11 -36.94 22.41
CA ILE A 281 -35.87 -35.78 22.86
C ILE A 281 -35.21 -34.48 22.40
N LEU A 282 -33.89 -34.36 22.48
CA LEU A 282 -33.16 -33.18 21.99
C LEU A 282 -33.32 -33.02 20.47
N ILE A 283 -33.29 -34.10 19.69
CA ILE A 283 -33.64 -34.07 18.26
C ILE A 283 -35.06 -33.54 18.07
N ARG A 284 -36.00 -33.98 18.91
CA ARG A 284 -37.38 -33.49 18.84
C ARG A 284 -37.45 -31.98 19.13
N ILE A 285 -36.78 -31.51 20.18
CA ILE A 285 -36.77 -30.10 20.62
C ILE A 285 -36.12 -29.19 19.57
N PHE A 286 -34.93 -29.55 19.06
CA PHE A 286 -34.15 -28.69 18.18
C PHE A 286 -34.56 -28.77 16.70
N ILE A 287 -35.07 -29.92 16.25
CA ILE A 287 -35.24 -30.19 14.81
C ILE A 287 -36.71 -30.41 14.43
N LYS A 288 -37.46 -31.21 15.21
CA LYS A 288 -38.81 -31.65 14.78
C LYS A 288 -39.95 -30.73 15.26
N MET A 289 -39.84 -30.18 16.46
CA MET A 289 -40.85 -29.29 17.06
C MET A 289 -40.85 -27.87 16.50
N PRO A 290 -39.69 -27.27 16.16
CA PRO A 290 -39.69 -25.92 15.63
C PRO A 290 -40.42 -25.87 14.29
N THR A 291 -41.56 -25.19 14.26
CA THR A 291 -42.31 -24.85 13.04
C THR A 291 -42.48 -23.34 12.98
N LYS A 292 -42.84 -22.79 11.81
CA LYS A 292 -43.10 -21.34 11.68
C LYS A 292 -44.25 -20.85 12.56
N GLU A 293 -45.11 -21.75 13.04
CA GLU A 293 -46.27 -21.43 13.87
C GLU A 293 -45.92 -21.34 15.38
N ASN A 294 -44.81 -21.97 15.81
CA ASN A 294 -44.41 -22.08 17.21
C ASN A 294 -43.56 -20.89 17.70
N VAL A 295 -44.03 -19.66 17.48
CA VAL A 295 -43.23 -18.42 17.69
C VAL A 295 -42.60 -18.31 19.09
N LEU A 296 -43.41 -18.44 20.15
CA LEU A 296 -42.92 -18.29 21.53
C LEU A 296 -41.90 -19.37 21.92
N GLN A 297 -42.14 -20.62 21.48
CA GLN A 297 -41.22 -21.71 21.74
C GLN A 297 -39.91 -21.54 20.96
N ASN A 298 -39.98 -21.09 19.71
CA ASN A 298 -38.80 -20.80 18.90
C ASN A 298 -37.96 -19.67 19.51
N GLN A 299 -38.59 -18.66 20.12
CA GLN A 299 -37.89 -17.59 20.85
C GLN A 299 -37.17 -18.13 22.09
N ALA A 300 -37.85 -18.93 22.92
CA ALA A 300 -37.24 -19.56 24.09
C ALA A 300 -36.06 -20.48 23.71
N LEU A 301 -36.21 -21.24 22.64
CA LEU A 301 -35.17 -22.11 22.09
C LEU A 301 -33.98 -21.31 21.54
N SER A 302 -34.24 -20.19 20.86
CA SER A 302 -33.22 -19.27 20.36
C SER A 302 -32.35 -18.71 21.49
N ILE A 303 -32.97 -18.24 22.57
CA ILE A 303 -32.27 -17.71 23.76
C ILE A 303 -31.33 -18.77 24.36
N PHE A 304 -31.82 -20.00 24.52
CA PHE A 304 -31.01 -21.10 25.02
C PHE A 304 -29.86 -21.43 24.05
N TYR A 305 -30.17 -21.57 22.76
CA TYR A 305 -29.21 -21.97 21.74
C TYR A 305 -28.09 -20.93 21.56
N GLN A 306 -28.40 -19.63 21.62
CA GLN A 306 -27.37 -18.57 21.60
C GLN A 306 -26.42 -18.69 22.80
N ARG A 307 -26.94 -18.99 24.00
CA ARG A 307 -26.10 -19.19 25.18
C ARG A 307 -25.28 -20.49 25.11
N LEU A 308 -25.84 -21.55 24.55
CA LEU A 308 -25.10 -22.77 24.23
C LEU A 308 -23.92 -22.45 23.29
N MET A 309 -24.15 -21.69 22.22
CA MET A 309 -23.11 -21.30 21.26
C MET A 309 -22.05 -20.34 21.83
N GLN A 310 -22.38 -19.51 22.82
CA GLN A 310 -21.38 -18.72 23.55
C GLN A 310 -20.46 -19.59 24.42
N PHE A 311 -20.85 -20.83 24.75
CA PHE A 311 -20.10 -21.72 25.63
C PHE A 311 -19.24 -22.73 24.85
N THR A 312 -19.60 -23.08 23.62
CA THR A 312 -18.83 -24.03 22.79
C THR A 312 -17.43 -23.52 22.47
N GLY A 313 -17.28 -22.23 22.15
CA GLY A 313 -15.99 -21.62 21.81
C GLY A 313 -14.95 -21.71 22.93
N PRO A 314 -15.26 -21.26 24.16
CA PRO A 314 -14.40 -21.47 25.33
C PRO A 314 -13.98 -22.92 25.55
N LEU A 315 -14.90 -23.88 25.38
CA LEU A 315 -14.59 -25.29 25.53
C LEU A 315 -13.66 -25.80 24.42
N MET A 316 -13.85 -25.33 23.18
CA MET A 316 -12.97 -25.63 22.06
C MET A 316 -11.55 -25.12 22.33
N ALA A 317 -11.40 -23.83 22.63
CA ALA A 317 -10.10 -23.21 22.89
C ALA A 317 -9.37 -23.89 24.06
N LYS A 318 -10.03 -24.05 25.21
CA LYS A 318 -9.38 -24.65 26.40
C LYS A 318 -9.15 -26.15 26.27
N GLY A 319 -10.02 -26.87 25.57
CA GLY A 319 -9.90 -28.31 25.34
C GLY A 319 -8.86 -28.68 24.28
N VAL A 320 -8.75 -27.87 23.22
CA VAL A 320 -7.92 -28.19 22.04
C VAL A 320 -6.64 -27.34 22.04
N GLU A 321 -6.76 -26.02 21.88
CA GLU A 321 -5.59 -25.13 21.71
C GLU A 321 -4.69 -25.10 22.94
N ASP A 322 -5.29 -25.10 24.12
CA ASP A 322 -4.58 -24.99 25.39
C ASP A 322 -4.46 -26.33 26.11
N THR A 323 -4.64 -27.47 25.42
CA THR A 323 -4.39 -28.80 26.00
C THR A 323 -3.98 -29.85 24.97
N VAL A 324 -4.77 -30.11 23.92
CA VAL A 324 -4.42 -31.12 22.89
C VAL A 324 -3.14 -30.71 22.15
N MET A 325 -3.00 -29.44 21.77
CA MET A 325 -1.82 -28.90 21.09
C MET A 325 -0.50 -29.04 21.88
N PHE A 326 -0.58 -29.29 23.20
CA PHE A 326 0.57 -29.54 24.08
C PHE A 326 0.75 -31.02 24.47
N THR A 327 -0.19 -31.89 24.06
CA THR A 327 -0.16 -33.32 24.41
C THR A 327 -0.04 -34.24 23.20
N TYR A 328 -0.51 -33.83 22.03
CA TYR A 328 -0.31 -34.52 20.76
C TYR A 328 0.88 -33.91 20.00
N ASN A 329 2.03 -34.57 20.10
CA ASN A 329 3.33 -34.02 19.68
C ASN A 329 3.90 -34.71 18.44
N ARG A 330 3.07 -35.33 17.58
CA ARG A 330 3.50 -36.01 16.34
C ARG A 330 4.41 -35.11 15.52
N PHE A 331 3.90 -33.91 15.23
CA PHE A 331 4.62 -32.83 14.58
C PHE A 331 4.05 -31.50 15.08
N ILE A 332 4.82 -30.76 15.87
CA ILE A 332 4.32 -29.59 16.60
C ILE A 332 4.12 -28.36 15.70
N GLY A 333 4.48 -28.44 14.42
CA GLY A 333 4.25 -27.38 13.44
C GLY A 333 2.77 -27.12 13.17
N HIS A 334 1.90 -28.11 13.37
CA HIS A 334 0.44 -27.99 13.23
C HIS A 334 -0.30 -27.73 14.56
N SER A 335 0.41 -27.72 15.68
CA SER A 335 -0.16 -27.33 16.97
C SER A 335 -0.26 -25.80 17.07
N GLU A 336 -0.99 -25.16 16.18
CA GLU A 336 -1.02 -23.70 16.03
C GLU A 336 -2.45 -23.17 15.98
N VAL A 337 -2.66 -21.93 16.43
CA VAL A 337 -3.98 -21.27 16.40
C VAL A 337 -4.46 -21.16 14.94
N GLY A 338 -5.64 -21.70 14.64
CA GLY A 338 -6.20 -21.79 13.29
C GLY A 338 -5.69 -22.93 12.41
N ASP A 339 -4.73 -23.70 12.89
CA ASP A 339 -4.37 -25.01 12.34
C ASP A 339 -4.90 -26.10 13.30
N SER A 340 -4.65 -27.37 12.98
CA SER A 340 -5.11 -28.46 13.83
C SER A 340 -4.05 -29.53 14.05
N PRO A 341 -3.89 -30.09 15.28
CA PRO A 341 -2.94 -31.15 15.56
C PRO A 341 -3.05 -32.39 14.66
N ASP A 342 -4.22 -32.67 14.09
CA ASP A 342 -4.45 -33.79 13.17
C ASP A 342 -4.05 -33.48 11.71
N ALA A 343 -3.91 -32.20 11.35
CA ALA A 343 -3.48 -31.76 10.02
C ALA A 343 -2.08 -32.30 9.67
N PHE A 344 -1.87 -32.54 8.37
CA PHE A 344 -0.60 -33.00 7.82
C PHE A 344 -0.47 -32.68 6.33
N GLY A 345 -0.62 -31.42 5.97
CA GLY A 345 -0.29 -30.92 4.64
C GLY A 345 -1.46 -30.80 3.66
N LEU A 346 -1.19 -30.09 2.56
CA LEU A 346 -2.11 -29.86 1.44
C LEU A 346 -1.39 -30.10 0.10
N SER A 347 -2.12 -30.61 -0.88
CA SER A 347 -1.66 -30.64 -2.28
C SER A 347 -1.66 -29.24 -2.90
N LEU A 348 -0.88 -29.06 -3.99
CA LEU A 348 -0.84 -27.80 -4.74
C LEU A 348 -2.24 -27.41 -5.28
N ASP A 349 -3.01 -28.39 -5.74
CA ASP A 349 -4.37 -28.17 -6.25
C ASP A 349 -5.35 -27.71 -5.16
N GLU A 350 -5.28 -28.30 -3.96
CA GLU A 350 -6.08 -27.87 -2.82
C GLU A 350 -5.71 -26.44 -2.40
N PHE A 351 -4.43 -26.10 -2.38
CA PHE A 351 -3.97 -24.73 -2.09
C PHE A 351 -4.51 -23.72 -3.13
N HIS A 352 -4.38 -24.03 -4.43
CA HIS A 352 -4.94 -23.19 -5.50
C HIS A 352 -6.46 -23.05 -5.39
N GLY A 353 -7.17 -24.12 -5.02
CA GLY A 353 -8.60 -24.09 -4.76
C GLY A 353 -8.96 -23.12 -3.64
N LYS A 354 -8.24 -23.17 -2.52
CA LYS A 354 -8.43 -22.24 -1.39
C LYS A 354 -8.10 -20.79 -1.76
N MET A 355 -7.08 -20.55 -2.57
CA MET A 355 -6.75 -19.18 -3.04
C MET A 355 -7.83 -18.61 -3.98
N LYS A 356 -8.41 -19.44 -4.86
CA LYS A 356 -9.55 -19.03 -5.71
C LYS A 356 -10.78 -18.70 -4.87
N ASP A 357 -11.09 -19.53 -3.88
CA ASP A 357 -12.20 -19.29 -2.97
C ASP A 357 -12.00 -17.98 -2.18
N ARG A 358 -10.80 -17.77 -1.64
CA ARG A 358 -10.42 -16.54 -0.95
C ARG A 358 -10.54 -15.31 -1.84
N GLN A 359 -10.07 -15.35 -3.09
CA GLN A 359 -10.24 -14.24 -4.03
C GLN A 359 -11.72 -13.91 -4.25
N LYS A 360 -12.57 -14.93 -4.36
CA LYS A 360 -13.98 -14.77 -4.66
C LYS A 360 -14.78 -14.22 -3.47
N ASN A 361 -14.54 -14.77 -2.28
CA ASN A 361 -15.40 -14.54 -1.12
C ASN A 361 -14.76 -13.56 -0.11
N TRP A 362 -13.43 -13.55 0.01
CA TRP A 362 -12.69 -12.82 1.03
C TRP A 362 -11.41 -12.15 0.49
N PRO A 363 -11.47 -11.37 -0.61
CA PRO A 363 -10.29 -10.83 -1.29
C PRO A 363 -9.47 -9.86 -0.45
N LEU A 364 -10.05 -9.34 0.64
CA LEU A 364 -9.45 -8.35 1.53
C LEU A 364 -9.20 -8.89 2.95
N SER A 365 -9.34 -10.20 3.19
CA SER A 365 -9.01 -10.79 4.49
C SER A 365 -7.50 -10.74 4.76
N LEU A 366 -7.08 -10.68 6.01
CA LEU A 366 -5.66 -10.61 6.34
C LEU A 366 -4.94 -11.92 6.02
N ASN A 367 -3.77 -11.84 5.40
CA ASN A 367 -2.85 -12.95 5.20
C ASN A 367 -1.86 -12.95 6.36
N GLY A 368 -2.26 -13.57 7.47
CA GLY A 368 -1.45 -13.68 8.69
C GLY A 368 -0.48 -14.86 8.64
N SER A 369 0.66 -14.71 9.30
CA SER A 369 1.63 -15.81 9.50
C SER A 369 2.27 -15.82 10.89
N ALA A 370 2.29 -14.70 11.61
CA ALA A 370 2.64 -14.64 13.03
C ALA A 370 1.71 -13.65 13.71
N THR A 371 1.41 -13.85 14.98
CA THR A 371 0.63 -12.91 15.79
C THR A 371 1.13 -12.89 17.24
N HIS A 372 0.54 -12.04 18.07
CA HIS A 372 0.79 -12.04 19.52
C HIS A 372 0.25 -13.30 20.23
N ASP A 373 -0.59 -14.09 19.57
CA ASP A 373 -1.22 -15.29 20.16
C ASP A 373 -0.83 -16.60 19.47
N THR A 374 -0.05 -16.55 18.39
CA THR A 374 0.51 -17.78 17.80
C THR A 374 1.42 -18.47 18.80
N LYS A 375 1.28 -19.80 18.90
CA LYS A 375 2.06 -20.67 19.80
C LYS A 375 3.53 -20.70 19.40
N ARG A 376 3.88 -20.43 18.12
CA ARG A 376 5.25 -20.31 17.62
C ARG A 376 5.40 -19.14 16.63
N GLY A 377 6.63 -18.69 16.44
CA GLY A 377 7.00 -17.76 15.37
C GLY A 377 6.86 -18.37 13.97
N GLU A 378 6.80 -17.52 12.96
CA GLU A 378 6.56 -18.00 11.59
C GLU A 378 7.75 -18.76 10.98
N ASP A 379 8.97 -18.40 11.37
CA ASP A 379 10.19 -19.04 10.87
C ASP A 379 10.54 -20.29 11.65
N PHE A 380 10.09 -20.37 12.91
CA PHE A 380 10.08 -21.62 13.66
C PHE A 380 9.34 -22.70 12.86
N ARG A 381 8.11 -22.41 12.41
CA ARG A 381 7.28 -23.39 11.67
C ARG A 381 7.87 -23.68 10.30
N ALA A 382 8.24 -22.66 9.52
CA ALA A 382 8.85 -22.83 8.21
C ALA A 382 10.12 -23.74 8.26
N ARG A 383 10.92 -23.61 9.32
CA ARG A 383 12.10 -24.45 9.58
C ARG A 383 11.73 -25.90 9.86
N ILE A 384 10.82 -26.17 10.80
CA ILE A 384 10.51 -27.57 11.16
C ILE A 384 9.66 -28.28 10.11
N ASN A 385 8.95 -27.55 9.24
CA ASN A 385 8.24 -28.15 8.09
C ASN A 385 9.18 -28.95 7.18
N VAL A 386 10.46 -28.57 7.08
CA VAL A 386 11.50 -29.31 6.35
C VAL A 386 11.67 -30.75 6.86
N LEU A 387 11.38 -31.02 8.14
CA LEU A 387 11.45 -32.39 8.68
C LEU A 387 10.46 -33.32 7.97
N THR A 388 9.34 -32.78 7.49
CA THR A 388 8.31 -33.55 6.80
C THR A 388 8.76 -34.00 5.41
N ASP A 389 9.70 -33.28 4.78
CA ASP A 389 10.37 -33.70 3.55
C ASP A 389 11.43 -34.79 3.78
N LEU A 390 11.97 -34.86 5.00
CA LEU A 390 13.10 -35.69 5.38
C LEU A 390 12.77 -36.68 6.52
N PRO A 391 11.69 -37.48 6.42
CA PRO A 391 11.20 -38.31 7.53
C PRO A 391 12.23 -39.33 8.02
N GLU A 392 13.03 -39.93 7.12
CA GLU A 392 14.06 -40.89 7.50
C GLU A 392 15.23 -40.22 8.24
N LYS A 393 15.60 -39.00 7.82
CA LYS A 393 16.65 -38.22 8.46
C LYS A 393 16.20 -37.75 9.83
N TRP A 394 14.94 -37.34 9.94
CA TRP A 394 14.31 -37.01 11.21
C TRP A 394 14.26 -38.20 12.15
N LYS A 395 13.80 -39.37 11.68
CA LYS A 395 13.82 -40.61 12.47
C LYS A 395 15.21 -40.95 12.97
N THR A 396 16.20 -40.91 12.09
CA THR A 396 17.60 -41.15 12.46
C THR A 396 18.07 -40.17 13.53
N ALA A 397 17.76 -38.87 13.38
CA ALA A 397 18.11 -37.85 14.37
C ALA A 397 17.44 -38.09 15.73
N VAL A 398 16.19 -38.56 15.76
CA VAL A 398 15.47 -38.92 17.00
C VAL A 398 16.13 -40.11 17.68
N ASP A 399 16.48 -41.15 16.92
CA ASP A 399 17.15 -42.34 17.45
C ASP A 399 18.55 -42.00 17.99
N ASP A 400 19.33 -41.22 17.24
CA ASP A 400 20.65 -40.73 17.65
C ASP A 400 20.56 -39.83 18.88
N PHE A 401 19.55 -38.98 18.96
CA PHE A 401 19.29 -38.13 20.12
C PHE A 401 19.00 -38.97 21.37
N ILE A 402 18.11 -39.96 21.29
CA ILE A 402 17.81 -40.87 22.39
C ILE A 402 19.05 -41.67 22.80
N LYS A 403 19.86 -42.11 21.83
CA LYS A 403 21.11 -42.82 22.07
C LYS A 403 22.13 -41.94 22.80
N ALA A 404 22.32 -40.70 22.35
CA ALA A 404 23.22 -39.73 22.97
C ALA A 404 22.79 -39.41 24.41
N ILE A 405 21.49 -39.25 24.68
CA ILE A 405 20.95 -39.09 26.04
C ILE A 405 21.35 -40.27 26.94
N LYS A 406 21.20 -41.50 26.46
CA LYS A 406 21.53 -42.72 27.22
C LYS A 406 23.02 -42.89 27.48
N GLN A 407 23.87 -42.35 26.61
CA GLN A 407 25.33 -42.42 26.74
C GLN A 407 25.89 -41.30 27.63
N SER A 408 25.18 -40.19 27.75
CA SER A 408 25.54 -39.07 28.62
C SER A 408 25.18 -39.37 30.08
N LYS A 409 26.19 -39.41 30.96
CA LYS A 409 26.00 -39.59 32.41
C LYS A 409 25.02 -38.57 33.04
N PRO A 410 25.14 -37.25 32.81
CA PRO A 410 24.22 -36.28 33.40
C PRO A 410 22.80 -36.37 32.81
N LEU A 411 22.64 -36.69 31.53
CA LEU A 411 21.32 -36.75 30.89
C LEU A 411 20.58 -38.06 31.17
N HIS A 412 21.28 -39.20 31.19
CA HIS A 412 20.67 -40.51 31.33
C HIS A 412 19.79 -40.62 32.58
N HIS A 413 20.31 -40.19 33.74
CA HIS A 413 19.59 -40.26 35.00
C HIS A 413 18.37 -39.32 35.05
N ILE A 414 18.48 -38.12 34.45
CA ILE A 414 17.36 -37.18 34.35
C ILE A 414 16.27 -37.76 33.44
N PHE A 415 16.68 -38.32 32.30
CA PHE A 415 15.78 -38.85 31.28
C PHE A 415 14.93 -40.03 31.76
N GLU A 416 15.43 -40.87 32.69
CA GLU A 416 14.63 -41.94 33.31
C GLU A 416 13.36 -41.42 34.01
N SER A 417 13.38 -40.15 34.44
CA SER A 417 12.26 -39.50 35.13
C SER A 417 11.47 -38.52 34.23
N VAL A 418 11.96 -38.21 33.02
CA VAL A 418 11.26 -37.35 32.05
C VAL A 418 10.42 -38.21 31.12
N HIS A 419 9.17 -37.85 30.92
CA HIS A 419 8.29 -38.62 30.04
C HIS A 419 8.66 -38.44 28.55
N ASN A 420 8.72 -39.55 27.79
CA ASN A 420 9.12 -39.54 26.37
C ASN A 420 8.39 -38.51 25.50
N ASN A 421 7.07 -38.39 25.64
CA ASN A 421 6.26 -37.41 24.91
C ASN A 421 6.67 -35.94 25.18
N ASP A 422 7.11 -35.65 26.40
CA ASP A 422 7.55 -34.31 26.79
C ASP A 422 8.98 -34.10 26.27
N ALA A 423 9.86 -35.10 26.36
CA ALA A 423 11.20 -35.03 25.76
C ALA A 423 11.15 -34.81 24.23
N TYR A 424 10.21 -35.44 23.53
CA TYR A 424 10.02 -35.27 22.08
C TYR A 424 9.46 -33.89 21.71
N LEU A 425 8.57 -33.33 22.55
CA LEU A 425 8.15 -31.93 22.44
C LEU A 425 9.34 -30.98 22.59
N ILE A 426 10.18 -31.20 23.60
CA ILE A 426 11.35 -30.36 23.87
C ILE A 426 12.36 -30.43 22.72
N LEU A 427 12.61 -31.62 22.14
CA LEU A 427 13.51 -31.75 21.00
C LEU A 427 13.05 -30.90 19.80
N GLN A 428 11.79 -31.03 19.39
CA GLN A 428 11.23 -30.23 18.30
C GLN A 428 11.22 -28.73 18.64
N THR A 429 10.96 -28.38 19.90
CA THR A 429 10.98 -26.99 20.38
C THR A 429 12.37 -26.38 20.29
N ILE A 430 13.41 -27.07 20.77
CA ILE A 430 14.80 -26.61 20.68
C ILE A 430 15.19 -26.42 19.22
N LEU A 431 14.87 -27.39 18.36
CA LEU A 431 15.21 -27.34 16.94
C LEU A 431 14.58 -26.14 16.22
N GLY A 432 13.32 -25.80 16.54
CA GLY A 432 12.66 -24.63 15.97
C GLY A 432 13.10 -23.30 16.57
N ALA A 433 13.46 -23.27 17.86
CA ALA A 433 13.75 -22.03 18.61
C ALA A 433 15.22 -21.61 18.63
N MET A 434 16.15 -22.53 18.34
CA MET A 434 17.58 -22.24 18.33
C MET A 434 17.93 -21.14 17.32
N PRO A 435 18.92 -20.27 17.62
CA PRO A 435 19.48 -19.34 16.65
C PRO A 435 19.95 -20.04 15.36
N MET A 436 20.00 -19.31 14.26
CA MET A 436 20.58 -19.85 13.02
C MET A 436 22.05 -20.25 13.23
N PRO A 437 22.59 -21.21 12.46
CA PRO A 437 23.97 -21.63 12.60
C PRO A 437 24.97 -20.45 12.55
N GLY A 438 25.75 -20.27 13.61
CA GLY A 438 26.76 -19.22 13.71
C GLY A 438 26.26 -17.85 14.22
N GLU A 439 24.95 -17.67 14.40
CA GLU A 439 24.38 -16.48 15.05
C GLU A 439 24.51 -16.59 16.58
N PRO A 440 24.63 -15.45 17.30
CA PRO A 440 24.80 -15.45 18.76
C PRO A 440 23.56 -16.00 19.49
N ASP A 441 23.79 -16.54 20.70
CA ASP A 441 22.72 -16.98 21.59
C ASP A 441 21.81 -15.81 22.00
N ASP A 442 20.50 -16.05 22.01
CA ASP A 442 19.44 -15.07 22.24
C ASP A 442 18.71 -15.29 23.58
N ASP A 443 19.46 -15.78 24.59
CA ASP A 443 18.94 -16.19 25.90
C ASP A 443 18.03 -17.43 25.82
N LEU A 444 18.37 -18.37 24.92
CA LEU A 444 17.57 -19.56 24.65
C LEU A 444 17.28 -20.37 25.91
N GLN A 445 18.23 -20.42 26.86
CA GLN A 445 18.07 -21.14 28.12
C GLN A 445 16.85 -20.64 28.93
N ASN A 446 16.73 -19.32 29.11
CA ASN A 446 15.61 -18.76 29.87
C ASN A 446 14.30 -18.86 29.09
N ARG A 447 14.35 -18.62 27.78
CA ARG A 447 13.18 -18.75 26.89
C ARG A 447 12.58 -20.16 26.95
N LEU A 448 13.43 -21.19 26.86
CA LEU A 448 13.01 -22.58 27.00
C LEU A 448 12.47 -22.88 28.40
N ALA A 449 13.09 -22.36 29.46
CA ALA A 449 12.62 -22.59 30.82
C ALA A 449 11.21 -22.04 31.03
N MET A 450 10.93 -20.82 30.55
CA MET A 450 9.60 -20.22 30.60
C MET A 450 8.59 -20.99 29.75
N TYR A 451 8.98 -21.38 28.53
CA TYR A 451 8.13 -22.20 27.66
C TYR A 451 7.76 -23.54 28.30
N ILE A 452 8.72 -24.25 28.90
CA ILE A 452 8.50 -25.56 29.53
C ILE A 452 7.46 -25.45 30.65
N GLU A 453 7.56 -24.43 31.49
CA GLU A 453 6.57 -24.18 32.54
C GLU A 453 5.17 -24.00 31.96
N LYS A 454 5.02 -23.11 30.96
CA LYS A 454 3.74 -22.88 30.31
C LYS A 454 3.22 -24.13 29.60
N ALA A 455 4.04 -24.79 28.80
CA ALA A 455 3.65 -25.97 28.02
C ALA A 455 3.21 -27.14 28.91
N LEU A 456 3.91 -27.40 30.03
CA LEU A 456 3.53 -28.46 30.97
C LEU A 456 2.22 -28.15 31.70
N ARG A 457 2.01 -26.89 32.09
CA ARG A 457 0.77 -26.45 32.74
C ARG A 457 -0.41 -26.39 31.77
N GLU A 458 -0.19 -25.99 30.51
CA GLU A 458 -1.24 -26.06 29.50
C GLU A 458 -1.60 -27.51 29.15
N ALA A 459 -0.63 -28.43 29.10
CA ALA A 459 -0.90 -29.85 28.85
C ALA A 459 -1.81 -30.52 29.91
N LYS A 460 -1.86 -29.98 31.14
CA LYS A 460 -2.70 -30.44 32.27
C LYS A 460 -2.61 -31.95 32.46
N LYS A 461 -1.36 -32.46 32.48
CA LYS A 461 -1.08 -33.90 32.54
C LYS A 461 -0.07 -34.27 33.62
N ARG A 462 1.00 -33.50 33.76
CA ARG A 462 2.05 -33.71 34.79
C ARG A 462 2.35 -32.46 35.60
N SER A 463 1.83 -31.31 35.18
CA SER A 463 1.69 -30.08 35.95
C SER A 463 0.38 -29.41 35.53
N ASP A 464 -0.07 -28.44 36.32
CA ASP A 464 -1.29 -27.66 36.10
C ASP A 464 -1.13 -26.25 36.70
N TRP A 465 -1.91 -25.27 36.25
CA TRP A 465 -1.88 -23.92 36.80
C TRP A 465 -2.44 -23.82 38.23
N ALA A 466 -3.42 -24.67 38.58
CA ALA A 466 -4.04 -24.72 39.90
C ALA A 466 -3.13 -25.35 40.95
N GLU A 467 -2.44 -26.42 40.55
CA GLU A 467 -1.64 -27.30 41.40
C GLU A 467 -0.34 -27.66 40.66
N PRO A 468 0.60 -26.70 40.57
CA PRO A 468 1.82 -26.90 39.79
C PRO A 468 2.71 -27.99 40.40
N ASN A 469 3.18 -28.90 39.57
CA ASN A 469 4.22 -29.86 39.93
C ASN A 469 5.59 -29.26 39.65
N GLU A 470 6.01 -28.34 40.53
CA GLU A 470 7.26 -27.61 40.37
C GLU A 470 8.48 -28.54 40.32
N GLU A 471 8.44 -29.70 41.00
CA GLU A 471 9.52 -30.68 40.95
C GLU A 471 9.72 -31.23 39.53
N TYR A 472 8.64 -31.66 38.88
CA TYR A 472 8.70 -32.15 37.50
C TYR A 472 9.03 -31.02 36.51
N GLU A 473 8.50 -29.82 36.72
CA GLU A 473 8.85 -28.64 35.90
C GLU A 473 10.36 -28.36 35.97
N GLN A 474 10.95 -28.35 37.17
CA GLN A 474 12.38 -28.12 37.34
C GLN A 474 13.22 -29.27 36.76
N LEU A 475 12.74 -30.52 36.82
CA LEU A 475 13.38 -31.67 36.19
C LEU A 475 13.46 -31.48 34.66
N VAL A 476 12.36 -31.11 34.01
CA VAL A 476 12.31 -30.91 32.56
C VAL A 476 13.11 -29.67 32.14
N LYS A 477 13.09 -28.58 32.94
CA LYS A 477 13.94 -27.40 32.71
C LYS A 477 15.43 -27.77 32.75
N LYS A 478 15.87 -28.55 33.75
CA LYS A 478 17.24 -29.06 33.85
C LYS A 478 17.60 -29.96 32.67
N PHE A 479 16.68 -30.83 32.26
CA PHE A 479 16.85 -31.68 31.09
C PHE A 479 17.10 -30.85 29.83
N ALA A 480 16.21 -29.89 29.52
CA ALA A 480 16.33 -29.03 28.34
C ALA A 480 17.63 -28.21 28.35
N ASN A 481 18.00 -27.62 29.48
CA ASN A 481 19.25 -26.86 29.62
C ASN A 481 20.48 -27.74 29.37
N GLN A 482 20.45 -29.01 29.79
CA GLN A 482 21.54 -29.93 29.53
C GLN A 482 21.59 -30.37 28.06
N LEU A 483 20.45 -30.48 27.35
CA LEU A 483 20.42 -30.80 25.92
C LEU A 483 21.10 -29.74 25.05
N ILE A 484 21.00 -28.46 25.45
CA ILE A 484 21.61 -27.34 24.71
C ILE A 484 23.05 -27.03 25.17
N ASN A 485 23.64 -27.85 26.03
CA ASN A 485 25.01 -27.69 26.46
C ASN A 485 25.97 -28.15 25.35
N GLU A 486 26.82 -27.25 24.84
CA GLU A 486 27.75 -27.50 23.74
C GLU A 486 28.70 -28.69 23.95
N LYS A 487 28.91 -29.11 25.22
CA LYS A 487 29.77 -30.25 25.57
C LYS A 487 29.07 -31.60 25.46
N GLU A 488 27.74 -31.63 25.33
CA GLU A 488 26.95 -32.85 25.21
C GLU A 488 26.87 -33.31 23.75
N GLU A 489 26.89 -34.62 23.52
CA GLU A 489 26.71 -35.20 22.18
C GLU A 489 25.31 -34.90 21.62
N THR A 490 24.31 -34.72 22.49
CA THR A 490 22.96 -34.31 22.08
C THR A 490 22.95 -32.94 21.38
N TYR A 491 23.76 -31.98 21.85
CA TYR A 491 23.90 -30.69 21.18
C TYR A 491 24.47 -30.85 19.76
N GLN A 492 25.42 -31.78 19.56
CA GLN A 492 25.98 -32.07 18.24
C GLN A 492 24.94 -32.71 17.30
N VAL A 493 24.10 -33.61 17.83
CA VAL A 493 22.98 -34.19 17.06
C VAL A 493 21.99 -33.08 16.64
N ILE A 494 21.60 -32.21 17.58
CA ILE A 494 20.65 -31.10 17.34
C ILE A 494 21.21 -30.09 16.33
N THR A 495 22.46 -29.65 16.51
CA THR A 495 23.10 -28.69 15.59
C THR A 495 23.34 -29.28 14.20
N LYS A 496 23.62 -30.58 14.10
CA LYS A 496 23.73 -31.27 12.82
C LYS A 496 22.40 -31.25 12.06
N ILE A 497 21.30 -31.69 12.68
CA ILE A 497 20.00 -31.66 12.02
C ILE A 497 19.54 -30.23 11.73
N LEU A 498 19.81 -29.27 12.62
CA LEU A 498 19.54 -27.85 12.36
C LEU A 498 20.30 -27.35 11.13
N SER A 499 21.59 -27.66 11.03
CA SER A 499 22.40 -27.32 9.87
C SER A 499 21.83 -27.93 8.60
N ASP A 500 21.41 -29.20 8.65
CA ASP A 500 20.84 -29.93 7.51
C ASP A 500 19.54 -29.31 6.97
N ILE A 501 18.75 -28.62 7.81
CA ILE A 501 17.45 -28.05 7.43
C ILE A 501 17.45 -26.53 7.28
N ALA A 502 18.48 -25.81 7.77
CA ALA A 502 18.47 -24.35 7.89
C ALA A 502 18.20 -23.64 6.55
N ASP A 503 18.92 -24.00 5.49
CA ASP A 503 18.81 -23.35 4.18
C ASP A 503 17.43 -23.59 3.54
N PHE A 504 16.90 -24.81 3.68
CA PHE A 504 15.53 -25.13 3.24
C PHE A 504 14.47 -24.39 4.06
N GLY A 505 14.68 -24.24 5.37
CA GLY A 505 13.80 -23.46 6.25
C GLY A 505 13.75 -21.99 5.86
N ILE A 506 14.89 -21.42 5.46
CA ILE A 506 14.99 -20.07 4.89
C ILE A 506 14.17 -19.97 3.60
N ILE A 507 14.33 -20.92 2.67
CA ILE A 507 13.58 -20.92 1.41
C ILE A 507 12.07 -21.04 1.67
N ASN A 508 11.64 -21.90 2.59
CA ASN A 508 10.23 -22.00 3.00
C ASN A 508 9.73 -20.69 3.60
N SER A 509 10.51 -20.04 4.46
CA SER A 509 10.15 -18.75 5.06
C SER A 509 10.02 -17.63 4.03
N LEU A 510 10.99 -17.50 3.13
CA LEU A 510 10.95 -16.50 2.06
C LEU A 510 9.81 -16.78 1.07
N SER A 511 9.53 -18.06 0.77
CA SER A 511 8.38 -18.46 -0.03
C SER A 511 7.06 -18.09 0.67
N GLN A 512 6.93 -18.37 1.97
CA GLN A 512 5.78 -17.95 2.77
C GLN A 512 5.59 -16.43 2.74
N LEU A 513 6.68 -15.65 2.85
CA LEU A 513 6.64 -14.19 2.75
C LEU A 513 6.15 -13.75 1.36
N ILE A 514 6.66 -14.34 0.28
CA ILE A 514 6.18 -14.07 -1.09
C ILE A 514 4.68 -14.36 -1.20
N LEU A 515 4.23 -15.53 -0.74
CA LEU A 515 2.82 -15.92 -0.81
C LEU A 515 1.93 -14.95 -0.02
N LYS A 516 2.37 -14.53 1.17
CA LYS A 516 1.66 -13.55 2.00
C LYS A 516 1.37 -12.24 1.25
N PHE A 517 2.35 -11.78 0.48
CA PHE A 517 2.28 -10.52 -0.29
C PHE A 517 1.64 -10.66 -1.67
N THR A 518 1.55 -11.86 -2.24
CA THR A 518 1.13 -12.04 -3.64
C THR A 518 -0.17 -12.82 -3.82
N CYS A 519 -0.57 -13.64 -2.85
CA CYS A 519 -1.89 -14.25 -2.82
C CYS A 519 -3.01 -13.21 -2.59
N PRO A 520 -4.29 -13.55 -2.88
CA PRO A 520 -5.44 -12.72 -2.52
C PRO A 520 -5.48 -12.48 -0.99
N GLY A 521 -5.94 -11.30 -0.58
CA GLY A 521 -5.89 -10.84 0.80
C GLY A 521 -4.87 -9.71 1.03
N ILE A 522 -4.84 -9.19 2.25
CA ILE A 522 -3.97 -8.09 2.69
C ILE A 522 -2.83 -8.68 3.54
N PRO A 523 -1.55 -8.50 3.17
CA PRO A 523 -0.44 -9.03 3.96
C PRO A 523 -0.38 -8.41 5.35
N ASP A 524 -0.28 -9.25 6.39
CA ASP A 524 -0.05 -8.82 7.77
C ASP A 524 1.40 -9.11 8.22
N LEU A 525 1.97 -8.19 8.98
CA LEU A 525 3.34 -8.28 9.51
C LEU A 525 3.31 -8.05 11.01
N TYR A 526 3.50 -9.12 11.77
CA TYR A 526 3.71 -9.00 13.20
C TYR A 526 5.06 -8.34 13.50
N GLN A 527 5.08 -7.48 14.51
CA GLN A 527 6.27 -6.69 14.83
C GLN A 527 7.51 -7.57 15.02
N GLY A 528 8.54 -7.31 14.21
CA GLY A 528 9.81 -7.99 14.28
C GLY A 528 9.97 -9.19 13.34
N SER A 529 8.90 -9.72 12.74
CA SER A 529 8.95 -10.88 11.84
C SER A 529 9.51 -10.59 10.44
N GLU A 530 9.87 -9.33 10.17
CA GLU A 530 10.68 -8.93 9.02
C GLU A 530 12.12 -9.45 9.10
N LEU A 531 12.59 -9.89 10.27
CA LEU A 531 13.77 -10.75 10.45
C LEU A 531 13.33 -12.16 10.87
N TRP A 532 14.29 -13.04 11.19
CA TRP A 532 13.95 -14.38 11.65
C TRP A 532 13.20 -14.38 12.99
N ASP A 533 11.97 -14.89 12.98
CA ASP A 533 11.08 -15.06 14.12
C ASP A 533 11.05 -16.53 14.59
N PHE A 534 11.94 -16.84 15.53
CA PHE A 534 11.99 -18.11 16.26
C PHE A 534 11.33 -18.04 17.64
N SER A 535 10.37 -17.12 17.81
CA SER A 535 9.68 -16.95 19.08
C SER A 535 8.85 -18.18 19.46
N LEU A 536 8.71 -18.39 20.76
CA LEU A 536 7.81 -19.35 21.38
C LEU A 536 6.50 -18.65 21.78
N VAL A 537 5.57 -19.40 22.35
CA VAL A 537 4.27 -18.87 22.81
C VAL A 537 4.45 -17.72 23.81
N ASP A 538 3.48 -16.80 23.85
CA ASP A 538 3.36 -15.71 24.83
C ASP A 538 3.83 -16.16 26.24
N PRO A 539 4.72 -15.41 26.92
CA PRO A 539 5.20 -14.07 26.57
C PRO A 539 6.44 -14.00 25.68
N ASP A 540 6.99 -15.10 25.16
CA ASP A 540 8.24 -15.06 24.37
C ASP A 540 8.08 -14.29 23.04
N ASN A 541 6.91 -14.40 22.39
CA ASN A 541 6.55 -13.62 21.19
C ASN A 541 6.22 -12.14 21.49
N ARG A 542 6.34 -11.68 22.74
CA ARG A 542 6.16 -10.28 23.17
C ARG A 542 7.47 -9.61 23.59
N ARG A 543 8.61 -10.24 23.31
CA ARG A 543 9.94 -9.65 23.50
C ARG A 543 10.07 -8.32 22.74
N PRO A 544 10.84 -7.35 23.25
CA PRO A 544 11.01 -6.06 22.60
C PRO A 544 11.71 -6.20 21.24
N VAL A 545 11.26 -5.43 20.25
CA VAL A 545 11.83 -5.41 18.90
C VAL A 545 12.98 -4.40 18.82
N ASP A 546 14.14 -4.84 18.33
CA ASP A 546 15.26 -3.94 18.03
C ASP A 546 15.06 -3.21 16.69
N TYR A 547 14.37 -2.07 16.73
CA TYR A 547 14.17 -1.20 15.57
C TYR A 547 15.45 -0.48 15.11
N LYS A 548 16.46 -0.32 15.99
CA LYS A 548 17.73 0.32 15.60
C LYS A 548 18.48 -0.56 14.61
N ARG A 549 18.56 -1.87 14.86
CA ARG A 549 19.15 -2.84 13.94
C ARG A 549 18.48 -2.80 12.57
N ARG A 550 17.14 -2.84 12.52
CA ARG A 550 16.35 -2.83 11.28
C ARG A 550 16.59 -1.56 10.46
N ASN A 551 16.58 -0.40 11.12
CA ASN A 551 16.85 0.89 10.47
C ASN A 551 18.28 1.01 9.91
N ASN A 552 19.25 0.26 10.44
CA ASN A 552 20.60 0.22 9.89
C ASN A 552 20.65 -0.66 8.64
N VAL A 553 20.04 -1.86 8.70
CA VAL A 553 19.99 -2.80 7.57
C VAL A 553 19.26 -2.19 6.37
N LEU A 554 18.13 -1.50 6.58
CA LEU A 554 17.33 -0.87 5.50
C LEU A 554 18.06 0.25 4.72
N LYS A 555 19.21 0.74 5.21
CA LYS A 555 19.99 1.79 4.50
C LYS A 555 20.96 1.21 3.47
N GLU A 556 21.23 -0.08 3.51
CA GLU A 556 22.18 -0.75 2.62
C GLU A 556 21.47 -1.25 1.36
N ASP A 557 21.91 -0.81 0.18
CA ASP A 557 21.47 -1.38 -1.09
C ASP A 557 22.34 -2.59 -1.43
N SER A 558 21.88 -3.78 -1.05
CA SER A 558 22.59 -5.05 -1.23
C SER A 558 21.99 -5.88 -2.36
N ALA A 559 22.84 -6.54 -3.14
CA ALA A 559 22.40 -7.55 -4.10
C ALA A 559 21.96 -8.85 -3.41
N ILE A 560 20.99 -9.57 -3.99
CA ILE A 560 20.39 -10.76 -3.37
C ILE A 560 21.40 -11.89 -3.12
N ASN A 561 22.42 -12.03 -3.97
CA ASN A 561 23.50 -13.01 -3.79
C ASN A 561 24.37 -12.70 -2.55
N GLU A 562 24.66 -11.43 -2.30
CA GLU A 562 25.38 -11.00 -1.08
C GLU A 562 24.53 -11.26 0.16
N LEU A 563 23.24 -10.95 0.10
CA LEU A 563 22.28 -11.24 1.16
C LEU A 563 22.18 -12.75 1.44
N TRP A 564 22.22 -13.60 0.41
CA TRP A 564 22.21 -15.06 0.55
C TRP A 564 23.48 -15.59 1.24
N ASN A 565 24.64 -15.00 0.94
CA ASN A 565 25.89 -15.35 1.63
C ASN A 565 25.82 -15.08 3.13
N LYS A 566 25.06 -14.06 3.56
CA LYS A 566 24.77 -13.73 4.97
C LYS A 566 23.37 -14.16 5.44
N ARG A 567 22.73 -15.12 4.76
CA ARG A 567 21.31 -15.50 4.96
C ARG A 567 20.93 -15.79 6.42
N TYR A 568 21.82 -16.35 7.23
CA TYR A 568 21.53 -16.66 8.63
C TYR A 568 21.24 -15.43 9.50
N SER A 569 21.68 -14.24 9.09
CA SER A 569 21.39 -12.96 9.79
C SER A 569 19.92 -12.52 9.74
N GLY A 570 19.18 -12.95 8.72
CA GLY A 570 17.79 -12.54 8.45
C GLY A 570 17.64 -11.29 7.60
N GLU A 571 18.74 -10.62 7.24
CA GLU A 571 18.72 -9.39 6.46
C GLU A 571 18.07 -9.58 5.08
N ILE A 572 18.23 -10.76 4.48
CA ILE A 572 17.55 -11.11 3.22
C ILE A 572 16.02 -11.07 3.33
N LYS A 573 15.47 -11.43 4.50
CA LYS A 573 14.01 -11.41 4.74
C LYS A 573 13.50 -9.98 4.89
N LEU A 574 14.27 -9.11 5.55
CA LEU A 574 13.94 -7.70 5.70
C LEU A 574 13.99 -6.97 4.35
N TRP A 575 15.04 -7.21 3.57
CA TRP A 575 15.17 -6.72 2.21
C TRP A 575 13.99 -7.18 1.32
N LEU A 576 13.65 -8.48 1.39
CA LEU A 576 12.53 -9.02 0.60
C LEU A 576 11.19 -8.41 1.04
N THR A 577 10.99 -8.19 2.34
CA THR A 577 9.80 -7.53 2.88
C THR A 577 9.65 -6.12 2.31
N GLU A 578 10.72 -5.33 2.30
CA GLU A 578 10.72 -3.99 1.72
C GLU A 578 10.43 -4.01 0.22
N LYS A 579 11.11 -4.89 -0.54
CA LYS A 579 10.91 -5.06 -1.98
C LYS A 579 9.45 -5.44 -2.29
N LEU A 580 8.87 -6.39 -1.56
CA LEU A 580 7.48 -6.83 -1.75
C LEU A 580 6.47 -5.74 -1.38
N LEU A 581 6.72 -4.93 -0.33
CA LEU A 581 5.87 -3.79 0.02
C LEU A 581 5.84 -2.74 -1.10
N LYS A 582 7.02 -2.35 -1.61
CA LYS A 582 7.13 -1.40 -2.74
C LYS A 582 6.45 -1.96 -3.99
N PHE A 583 6.79 -3.19 -4.36
CA PHE A 583 6.24 -3.85 -5.54
C PHE A 583 4.72 -4.01 -5.48
N ARG A 584 4.17 -4.36 -4.31
CA ARG A 584 2.73 -4.47 -4.11
C ARG A 584 2.03 -3.12 -4.21
N LYS A 585 2.67 -2.04 -3.75
CA LYS A 585 2.15 -0.66 -3.87
C LYS A 585 2.15 -0.19 -5.33
N GLU A 586 3.21 -0.46 -6.08
CA GLU A 586 3.32 -0.12 -7.51
C GLU A 586 2.33 -0.91 -8.39
N ASN A 587 1.88 -2.07 -7.92
CA ASN A 587 0.94 -2.97 -8.58
C ASN A 587 -0.33 -3.20 -7.75
N GLU A 588 -0.81 -2.17 -7.06
CA GLU A 588 -1.96 -2.24 -6.15
C GLU A 588 -3.19 -2.82 -6.84
N ASP A 589 -3.48 -2.41 -8.07
CA ASP A 589 -4.62 -2.86 -8.86
C ASP A 589 -4.63 -4.37 -9.12
N VAL A 590 -3.44 -4.93 -9.42
CA VAL A 590 -3.20 -6.36 -9.62
C VAL A 590 -3.40 -7.14 -8.34
N PHE A 591 -2.88 -6.64 -7.21
CA PHE A 591 -2.90 -7.38 -5.96
C PHE A 591 -4.20 -7.24 -5.17
N ALA A 592 -4.86 -6.09 -5.23
CA ALA A 592 -6.14 -5.84 -4.58
C ALA A 592 -7.32 -6.49 -5.32
N SER A 593 -7.29 -6.51 -6.66
CA SER A 593 -8.45 -6.92 -7.47
C SER A 593 -8.14 -7.80 -8.67
N GLY A 594 -6.87 -8.14 -8.91
CA GLY A 594 -6.46 -8.99 -10.02
C GLY A 594 -6.81 -10.46 -9.81
N GLU A 595 -7.09 -11.14 -10.93
CA GLU A 595 -7.44 -12.55 -10.98
C GLU A 595 -6.27 -13.42 -10.55
N TYR A 596 -6.54 -14.44 -9.71
CA TYR A 596 -5.60 -15.49 -9.34
C TYR A 596 -5.73 -16.66 -10.31
N ILE A 597 -4.70 -16.86 -11.13
CA ILE A 597 -4.68 -17.86 -12.20
C ILE A 597 -3.58 -18.88 -11.89
N PRO A 598 -3.91 -20.10 -11.43
CA PRO A 598 -2.92 -21.17 -11.31
C PRO A 598 -2.27 -21.45 -12.67
N LEU A 599 -0.94 -21.57 -12.69
CA LEU A 599 -0.19 -21.88 -13.89
C LEU A 599 0.20 -23.35 -13.90
N LYS A 600 0.04 -24.00 -15.05
CA LYS A 600 0.46 -25.39 -15.21
C LYS A 600 1.99 -25.45 -15.25
N VAL A 601 2.57 -26.32 -14.43
CA VAL A 601 3.99 -26.68 -14.48
C VAL A 601 4.11 -28.04 -15.16
N ILE A 602 5.12 -28.20 -16.01
CA ILE A 602 5.46 -29.49 -16.65
C ILE A 602 6.95 -29.77 -16.47
N GLY A 603 7.32 -31.04 -16.48
CA GLY A 603 8.70 -31.52 -16.31
C GLY A 603 8.86 -32.43 -15.10
N ASP A 604 10.10 -32.82 -14.80
CA ASP A 604 10.44 -33.82 -13.79
C ASP A 604 10.06 -33.38 -12.37
N TYR A 605 10.09 -32.07 -12.09
CA TYR A 605 9.82 -31.49 -10.77
C TYR A 605 8.49 -30.71 -10.71
N GLN A 606 7.51 -31.04 -11.57
CA GLN A 606 6.24 -30.31 -11.65
C GLN A 606 5.45 -30.26 -10.32
N THR A 607 5.61 -31.24 -9.44
CA THR A 607 4.95 -31.29 -8.13
C THR A 607 5.69 -30.51 -7.03
N ASN A 608 6.89 -30.00 -7.33
CA ASN A 608 7.75 -29.27 -6.39
C ASN A 608 7.76 -27.76 -6.66
N ILE A 609 6.90 -27.27 -7.56
CA ILE A 609 6.79 -25.87 -7.91
C ILE A 609 5.33 -25.44 -7.78
N LEU A 610 5.08 -24.45 -6.93
CA LEU A 610 3.82 -23.72 -6.94
C LEU A 610 3.98 -22.51 -7.88
N ALA A 611 3.14 -22.41 -8.91
CA ALA A 611 3.14 -21.31 -9.85
C ALA A 611 1.74 -20.74 -10.07
N PHE A 612 1.60 -19.42 -10.02
CA PHE A 612 0.35 -18.73 -10.35
C PHE A 612 0.63 -17.33 -10.88
N ALA A 613 -0.35 -16.76 -11.57
CA ALA A 613 -0.34 -15.36 -11.98
C ALA A 613 -1.39 -14.55 -11.22
N ARG A 614 -1.07 -13.28 -10.95
CA ARG A 614 -2.01 -12.22 -10.64
C ARG A 614 -2.16 -11.34 -11.86
N LYS A 615 -3.37 -11.25 -12.42
CA LYS A 615 -3.62 -10.53 -13.67
C LYS A 615 -4.73 -9.50 -13.52
N LYS A 616 -4.45 -8.27 -13.96
CA LYS A 616 -5.46 -7.20 -14.10
C LYS A 616 -5.14 -6.37 -15.35
N GLN A 617 -6.11 -6.26 -16.25
CA GLN A 617 -5.92 -5.56 -17.53
C GLN A 617 -4.67 -6.08 -18.29
N GLN A 618 -3.70 -5.21 -18.59
CA GLN A 618 -2.45 -5.57 -19.26
C GLN A 618 -1.34 -6.00 -18.30
N LYS A 619 -1.47 -5.72 -16.99
CA LYS A 619 -0.46 -6.12 -16.01
C LYS A 619 -0.65 -7.57 -15.61
N THR A 620 0.42 -8.35 -15.73
CA THR A 620 0.46 -9.76 -15.31
C THR A 620 1.72 -10.01 -14.51
N VAL A 621 1.55 -10.35 -13.24
CA VAL A 621 2.63 -10.77 -12.35
C VAL A 621 2.56 -12.27 -12.18
N ILE A 622 3.66 -12.97 -12.37
CA ILE A 622 3.78 -14.40 -12.13
C ILE A 622 4.62 -14.63 -10.88
N VAL A 623 4.14 -15.52 -10.02
CA VAL A 623 4.79 -15.94 -8.78
C VAL A 623 5.14 -17.42 -8.91
N VAL A 624 6.37 -17.75 -8.56
CA VAL A 624 6.91 -19.10 -8.62
C VAL A 624 7.70 -19.36 -7.33
N VAL A 625 7.30 -20.36 -6.56
CA VAL A 625 8.01 -20.77 -5.33
C VAL A 625 8.18 -22.29 -5.28
N PRO A 626 9.31 -22.78 -4.73
CA PRO A 626 9.52 -24.21 -4.57
C PRO A 626 8.71 -24.74 -3.37
N VAL A 627 8.30 -26.00 -3.46
CA VAL A 627 7.62 -26.74 -2.39
C VAL A 627 8.31 -28.08 -2.21
N GLY A 628 8.65 -28.41 -0.97
CA GLY A 628 9.30 -29.68 -0.63
C GLY A 628 10.72 -29.82 -1.19
N LEU A 629 11.49 -28.73 -1.33
CA LEU A 629 12.81 -28.74 -1.97
C LEU A 629 13.79 -29.73 -1.31
N ALA A 630 13.73 -29.86 0.02
CA ALA A 630 14.57 -30.80 0.77
C ALA A 630 14.33 -32.28 0.40
N SER A 631 13.18 -32.61 -0.20
CA SER A 631 12.88 -33.98 -0.62
C SER A 631 13.60 -34.39 -1.92
N ILE A 632 14.09 -33.43 -2.71
CA ILE A 632 14.65 -33.65 -4.06
C ILE A 632 16.12 -33.24 -4.20
N THR A 633 16.70 -32.56 -3.20
CA THR A 633 18.11 -32.15 -3.22
C THR A 633 18.78 -32.21 -1.85
N SER A 634 20.11 -32.09 -1.82
CA SER A 634 20.88 -31.94 -0.59
C SER A 634 21.15 -30.46 -0.28
N LYS A 635 21.53 -30.17 0.96
CA LYS A 635 21.82 -28.80 1.40
C LYS A 635 22.87 -28.13 0.51
N GLU A 636 23.94 -28.85 0.19
CA GLU A 636 25.09 -28.34 -0.57
C GLU A 636 24.71 -27.88 -1.98
N ASN A 637 23.66 -28.49 -2.55
CA ASN A 637 23.20 -28.21 -3.90
C ASN A 637 21.88 -27.39 -3.91
N SER A 638 21.44 -26.89 -2.76
CA SER A 638 20.14 -26.21 -2.66
C SER A 638 20.11 -24.86 -3.38
N GLN A 639 21.22 -24.13 -3.43
CA GLN A 639 21.33 -22.86 -4.12
C GLN A 639 21.44 -23.02 -5.65
N ASP A 640 22.22 -23.99 -6.13
CA ASP A 640 22.50 -24.21 -7.55
C ASP A 640 21.74 -25.45 -8.09
N PHE A 641 20.55 -25.71 -7.56
CA PHE A 641 19.78 -26.89 -7.93
C PHE A 641 19.32 -26.80 -9.40
N ASP A 642 19.62 -27.83 -10.19
CA ASP A 642 19.20 -27.91 -11.59
C ASP A 642 17.76 -28.46 -11.70
N TRP A 643 16.82 -27.59 -12.08
CA TRP A 643 15.42 -27.96 -12.31
C TRP A 643 15.18 -28.69 -13.64
N LEU A 644 16.25 -29.09 -14.34
CA LEU A 644 16.23 -29.79 -15.62
C LEU A 644 15.37 -29.03 -16.65
N LYS A 645 14.40 -29.71 -17.26
CA LYS A 645 13.49 -29.14 -18.26
C LYS A 645 12.15 -28.70 -17.66
N THR A 646 12.09 -28.49 -16.34
CA THR A 646 10.87 -28.04 -15.67
C THR A 646 10.54 -26.61 -16.10
N GLN A 647 9.30 -26.37 -16.52
CA GLN A 647 8.86 -25.07 -17.03
C GLN A 647 7.42 -24.73 -16.64
N ILE A 648 7.15 -23.45 -16.50
CA ILE A 648 5.79 -22.90 -16.36
C ILE A 648 5.18 -22.69 -17.75
N VAL A 649 4.01 -23.24 -18.00
CA VAL A 649 3.29 -23.08 -19.28
C VAL A 649 2.54 -21.76 -19.26
N LEU A 650 2.82 -20.90 -20.24
CA LEU A 650 2.14 -19.61 -20.40
C LEU A 650 1.12 -19.67 -21.55
N PRO A 651 -0.07 -19.06 -21.41
CA PRO A 651 -1.00 -18.90 -22.54
C PRO A 651 -0.33 -18.18 -23.72
N GLU A 652 -0.64 -18.60 -24.96
CA GLU A 652 -0.05 -18.03 -26.18
C GLU A 652 -0.30 -16.53 -26.36
N THR A 653 -1.39 -16.03 -25.79
CA THR A 653 -1.79 -14.62 -25.87
C THR A 653 -1.06 -13.72 -24.86
N TRP A 654 -0.24 -14.28 -23.98
CA TRP A 654 0.46 -13.51 -22.96
C TRP A 654 1.80 -12.97 -23.47
N PRO A 655 2.29 -11.84 -22.93
CA PRO A 655 3.56 -11.27 -23.37
C PRO A 655 4.73 -12.23 -23.18
N THR A 656 5.69 -12.17 -24.09
CA THR A 656 6.89 -13.02 -24.08
C THR A 656 8.05 -12.41 -23.30
N TYR A 657 8.05 -11.09 -23.09
CA TYR A 657 9.06 -10.41 -22.29
C TYR A 657 8.65 -10.42 -20.82
N TRP A 658 9.62 -10.61 -19.96
CA TRP A 658 9.41 -10.62 -18.52
C TRP A 658 10.62 -10.06 -17.79
N LYS A 659 10.39 -9.54 -16.59
CA LYS A 659 11.43 -9.00 -15.73
C LYS A 659 11.32 -9.61 -14.34
N ASN A 660 12.44 -10.12 -13.79
CA ASN A 660 12.48 -10.61 -12.41
C ASN A 660 12.71 -9.46 -11.44
N ILE A 661 11.88 -9.34 -10.41
CA ILE A 661 11.93 -8.20 -9.48
C ILE A 661 13.12 -8.27 -8.51
N PHE A 662 13.79 -9.42 -8.41
CA PHE A 662 14.89 -9.62 -7.46
C PHE A 662 16.24 -9.10 -7.98
N ASP A 663 16.50 -9.27 -9.27
CA ASP A 663 17.77 -8.88 -9.90
C ASP A 663 17.59 -7.91 -11.08
N ASP A 664 16.35 -7.47 -11.33
CA ASP A 664 15.94 -6.59 -12.42
C ASP A 664 16.37 -7.07 -13.82
N LYS A 665 16.70 -8.36 -13.98
CA LYS A 665 17.12 -8.92 -15.26
C LYS A 665 15.92 -9.13 -16.16
N ASP A 666 16.05 -8.63 -17.39
CA ASP A 666 15.11 -8.89 -18.47
C ASP A 666 15.31 -10.30 -19.03
N GLY A 667 14.20 -11.00 -19.25
CA GLY A 667 14.15 -12.30 -19.89
C GLY A 667 13.13 -12.32 -21.03
N VAL A 668 13.27 -13.29 -21.92
CA VAL A 668 12.32 -13.54 -23.00
C VAL A 668 11.96 -15.02 -22.99
N LYS A 669 10.68 -15.32 -23.13
CA LYS A 669 10.20 -16.68 -23.39
C LYS A 669 10.89 -17.21 -24.64
N ASP A 670 11.57 -18.35 -24.51
CA ASP A 670 12.12 -19.06 -25.66
C ASP A 670 10.97 -19.55 -26.56
N ILE A 671 11.00 -19.14 -27.83
CA ILE A 671 9.97 -19.48 -28.83
C ILE A 671 9.92 -21.00 -29.08
N LEU A 672 11.02 -21.72 -28.79
CA LEU A 672 11.11 -23.18 -28.95
C LEU A 672 10.53 -23.96 -27.77
N ASN A 673 10.23 -23.30 -26.65
CA ASN A 673 9.67 -23.92 -25.45
C ASN A 673 8.19 -23.55 -25.27
N GLU A 674 7.41 -24.46 -24.69
CA GLU A 674 5.99 -24.22 -24.38
C GLU A 674 5.82 -23.11 -23.31
N GLY A 675 6.88 -22.83 -22.54
CA GLY A 675 6.86 -22.02 -21.33
C GLY A 675 8.15 -21.27 -20.99
N ILE A 676 8.29 -20.83 -19.73
CA ILE A 676 9.54 -20.29 -19.15
C ILE A 676 10.18 -21.39 -18.29
N LEU A 677 11.47 -21.68 -18.49
CA LEU A 677 12.17 -22.68 -17.70
C LEU A 677 12.36 -22.18 -16.26
N ILE A 678 12.21 -23.07 -15.27
CA ILE A 678 12.41 -22.69 -13.86
C ILE A 678 13.85 -22.22 -13.61
N ASN A 679 14.84 -22.83 -14.26
CA ASN A 679 16.25 -22.38 -14.20
C ASN A 679 16.48 -20.96 -14.75
N GLN A 680 15.55 -20.39 -15.52
CA GLN A 680 15.64 -18.98 -15.93
C GLN A 680 15.11 -18.03 -14.86
N ILE A 681 14.20 -18.51 -14.01
CA ILE A 681 13.54 -17.72 -12.96
C ILE A 681 14.34 -17.82 -11.65
N PHE A 682 14.70 -19.03 -11.25
CA PHE A 682 15.46 -19.33 -10.04
C PHE A 682 16.95 -19.17 -10.33
N THR A 683 17.44 -17.96 -10.14
CA THR A 683 18.84 -17.57 -10.39
C THR A 683 19.66 -17.71 -9.11
N ASP A 684 19.94 -16.60 -8.42
CA ASP A 684 20.81 -16.57 -7.24
C ASP A 684 20.15 -17.21 -5.99
N VAL A 685 18.81 -17.22 -5.96
CA VAL A 685 17.97 -17.82 -4.93
C VAL A 685 16.80 -18.55 -5.59
N GLN A 686 16.37 -19.66 -5.01
CA GLN A 686 15.30 -20.53 -5.52
C GLN A 686 13.90 -19.94 -5.32
N LEU A 687 13.66 -18.72 -5.81
CA LEU A 687 12.41 -17.96 -5.67
C LEU A 687 12.19 -17.12 -6.94
N GLY A 688 10.94 -16.86 -7.30
CA GLY A 688 10.63 -16.07 -8.50
C GLY A 688 9.38 -15.20 -8.36
N ILE A 689 9.53 -13.91 -8.67
CA ILE A 689 8.41 -13.04 -9.02
C ILE A 689 8.80 -12.29 -10.29
N ILE A 690 8.04 -12.51 -11.36
CA ILE A 690 8.30 -11.90 -12.67
C ILE A 690 7.10 -11.08 -13.14
N GLU A 691 7.36 -9.90 -13.69
CA GLU A 691 6.33 -9.09 -14.35
C GLU A 691 6.41 -9.32 -15.87
N LEU A 692 5.29 -9.75 -16.47
CA LEU A 692 5.20 -9.84 -17.92
C LEU A 692 4.97 -8.45 -18.51
N SER A 693 5.73 -8.12 -19.55
CA SER A 693 5.60 -6.87 -20.28
C SER A 693 5.63 -7.13 -21.79
N GLU A 694 5.02 -6.25 -22.57
CA GLU A 694 5.29 -6.21 -24.01
C GLU A 694 6.65 -5.53 -24.24
N LYS A 695 7.36 -5.91 -25.31
CA LYS A 695 8.59 -5.20 -25.72
C LYS A 695 8.25 -3.77 -26.12
N ARG A 696 8.33 -2.82 -25.19
CA ARG A 696 8.07 -1.41 -25.49
C ARG A 696 9.22 -0.83 -26.30
N ASN A 697 8.90 -0.15 -27.39
CA ASN A 697 9.86 0.69 -28.09
C ASN A 697 10.12 1.92 -27.22
N LYS A 698 11.40 2.32 -27.05
CA LYS A 698 11.75 3.54 -26.27
C LYS A 698 11.37 4.84 -27.00
N ARG A 699 10.86 4.73 -28.23
CA ARG A 699 10.38 5.86 -29.03
C ARG A 699 8.93 6.20 -28.68
N SER A 700 8.63 7.47 -28.63
CA SER A 700 7.33 7.99 -28.18
C SER A 700 6.88 9.18 -29.03
N ALA A 701 5.60 9.52 -28.95
CA ALA A 701 5.00 10.68 -29.63
C ALA A 701 4.28 11.58 -28.62
N GLY A 702 4.01 12.82 -29.01
CA GLY A 702 3.24 13.77 -28.20
C GLY A 702 2.70 14.93 -29.01
N ILE A 703 1.84 15.72 -28.38
CA ILE A 703 1.17 16.86 -29.00
C ILE A 703 1.53 18.15 -28.26
N LEU A 704 1.87 19.18 -29.02
CA LEU A 704 2.05 20.55 -28.55
C LEU A 704 0.72 21.31 -28.65
N MET A 705 0.20 21.75 -27.50
CA MET A 705 -1.05 22.51 -27.41
C MET A 705 -1.11 23.27 -26.08
N HIS A 706 -1.25 24.60 -26.12
CA HIS A 706 -1.44 25.37 -24.88
C HIS A 706 -2.88 25.31 -24.37
N ILE A 707 -3.06 25.31 -23.05
CA ILE A 707 -4.38 25.17 -22.39
C ILE A 707 -5.34 26.29 -22.78
N THR A 708 -4.84 27.52 -23.02
CA THR A 708 -5.69 28.65 -23.43
C THR A 708 -6.43 28.41 -24.73
N SER A 709 -5.92 27.52 -25.58
CA SER A 709 -6.52 27.15 -26.86
C SER A 709 -7.64 26.12 -26.71
N LEU A 710 -7.77 25.44 -25.57
CA LEU A 710 -8.90 24.54 -25.33
C LEU A 710 -10.20 25.35 -25.26
N PRO A 711 -11.34 24.77 -25.67
CA PRO A 711 -12.60 25.45 -25.50
C PRO A 711 -13.02 25.49 -24.03
N SER A 712 -13.78 26.52 -23.67
CA SER A 712 -14.51 26.62 -22.41
C SER A 712 -15.73 27.51 -22.63
N ALA A 713 -16.77 27.31 -21.81
CA ALA A 713 -17.92 28.20 -21.75
C ALA A 713 -17.59 29.56 -21.10
N TYR A 714 -16.40 29.70 -20.51
CA TYR A 714 -15.96 30.86 -19.72
C TYR A 714 -14.87 31.68 -20.42
N GLY A 715 -14.81 31.60 -21.75
CA GLY A 715 -14.03 32.49 -22.62
C GLY A 715 -12.56 32.09 -22.90
N ILE A 716 -11.96 31.23 -22.08
CA ILE A 716 -10.59 30.71 -22.26
C ILE A 716 -10.52 29.25 -21.79
N GLY A 717 -9.67 28.43 -22.41
CA GLY A 717 -9.45 27.08 -21.89
C GLY A 717 -8.92 27.08 -20.45
N ASP A 718 -9.37 26.09 -19.68
CA ASP A 718 -9.13 25.96 -18.24
C ASP A 718 -8.82 24.49 -17.89
N PHE A 719 -8.53 24.21 -16.61
CA PHE A 719 -8.20 22.86 -16.12
C PHE A 719 -9.40 21.91 -16.02
N GLY A 720 -10.55 22.30 -16.57
CA GLY A 720 -11.81 21.60 -16.44
C GLY A 720 -11.97 20.41 -17.40
N LYS A 721 -13.22 20.14 -17.76
CA LYS A 721 -13.61 18.96 -18.54
C LYS A 721 -12.91 18.83 -19.89
N GLU A 722 -12.66 19.93 -20.59
CA GLU A 722 -12.09 19.90 -21.95
C GLU A 722 -10.60 19.57 -21.93
N ALA A 723 -9.87 19.96 -20.86
CA ALA A 723 -8.50 19.52 -20.65
C ALA A 723 -8.40 18.02 -20.37
N LYS A 724 -9.35 17.47 -19.61
CA LYS A 724 -9.46 16.00 -19.40
C LYS A 724 -9.82 15.28 -20.70
N ALA A 725 -10.78 15.81 -21.46
CA ALA A 725 -11.14 15.25 -22.76
C ALA A 725 -9.96 15.28 -23.76
N PHE A 726 -9.08 16.28 -23.67
CA PHE A 726 -7.86 16.33 -24.46
C PHE A 726 -6.86 15.23 -24.03
N ILE A 727 -6.68 14.99 -22.73
CA ILE A 727 -5.89 13.87 -22.21
C ILE A 727 -6.46 12.52 -22.68
N ASP A 728 -7.80 12.38 -22.70
CA ASP A 728 -8.47 11.20 -23.21
C ASP A 728 -8.17 11.02 -24.71
N PHE A 729 -8.21 12.10 -25.51
CA PHE A 729 -7.79 12.08 -26.92
C PHE A 729 -6.33 11.62 -27.09
N LEU A 730 -5.40 12.12 -26.27
CA LEU A 730 -3.99 11.68 -26.31
C LEU A 730 -3.87 10.20 -26.00
N THR A 731 -4.67 9.71 -25.06
CA THR A 731 -4.71 8.28 -24.69
C THR A 731 -5.28 7.41 -25.80
N GLU A 732 -6.38 7.84 -26.42
CA GLU A 732 -7.02 7.11 -27.52
C GLU A 732 -6.11 7.02 -28.76
N THR A 733 -5.20 7.98 -28.94
CA THR A 733 -4.28 8.10 -30.07
C THR A 733 -2.84 7.66 -29.78
N ASP A 734 -2.61 7.00 -28.64
CA ASP A 734 -1.32 6.45 -28.19
C ASP A 734 -0.19 7.50 -28.06
N GLN A 735 -0.54 8.75 -27.78
CA GLN A 735 0.44 9.80 -27.50
C GLN A 735 0.93 9.65 -26.07
N LYS A 736 2.25 9.80 -25.84
CA LYS A 736 2.89 9.76 -24.52
C LYS A 736 2.96 11.13 -23.86
N TYR A 737 3.17 12.19 -24.65
CA TYR A 737 3.40 13.53 -24.11
C TYR A 737 2.32 14.54 -24.50
N TRP A 738 1.96 15.38 -23.53
CA TRP A 738 1.35 16.68 -23.78
C TRP A 738 2.39 17.76 -23.51
N GLN A 739 2.83 18.45 -24.57
CA GLN A 739 3.71 19.59 -24.41
C GLN A 739 2.90 20.88 -24.25
N LEU A 740 3.19 21.56 -23.16
CA LEU A 740 2.63 22.84 -22.77
C LEU A 740 3.67 23.94 -22.92
N LEU A 741 3.15 25.13 -23.17
CA LEU A 741 3.89 26.39 -23.05
C LEU A 741 3.67 26.93 -21.62
N PRO A 742 4.36 28.00 -21.20
CA PRO A 742 4.38 28.39 -19.78
C PRO A 742 2.98 28.72 -19.23
N LEU A 743 2.66 28.16 -18.06
CA LEU A 743 1.37 28.39 -17.37
C LEU A 743 1.39 29.60 -16.41
N ASN A 744 2.41 30.45 -16.53
CA ASN A 744 2.62 31.59 -15.65
C ASN A 744 1.65 32.75 -15.99
N PRO A 745 1.39 33.68 -15.05
CA PRO A 745 0.47 34.79 -15.27
C PRO A 745 0.84 35.64 -16.49
N THR A 746 -0.18 36.11 -17.19
CA THR A 746 -0.03 36.96 -18.37
C THR A 746 -0.56 38.36 -18.11
N LYS A 747 -0.12 39.34 -18.90
CA LYS A 747 -0.57 40.74 -18.76
C LYS A 747 -0.83 41.40 -20.11
N LYS A 748 -1.76 42.35 -20.12
CA LYS A 748 -2.14 43.12 -21.31
C LYS A 748 -0.97 43.87 -21.96
N GLY A 749 -0.05 44.42 -21.17
CA GLY A 749 1.07 45.24 -21.68
C GLY A 749 1.99 44.52 -22.68
N ASN A 750 2.02 43.18 -22.63
CA ASN A 750 2.83 42.32 -23.50
C ASN A 750 1.95 41.37 -24.33
N GLY A 751 0.73 41.78 -24.67
CA GLY A 751 -0.18 40.99 -25.52
C GLY A 751 -0.60 39.64 -24.92
N TYR A 752 -0.61 39.51 -23.59
CA TYR A 752 -0.88 38.27 -22.86
C TYR A 752 0.09 37.11 -23.16
N SER A 753 1.35 37.42 -23.51
CA SER A 753 2.37 36.40 -23.73
C SER A 753 2.75 35.63 -22.45
N PRO A 754 2.74 34.29 -22.45
CA PRO A 754 3.21 33.47 -21.33
C PRO A 754 4.73 33.54 -21.14
N TYR A 755 5.48 34.04 -22.12
CA TYR A 755 6.94 34.25 -22.05
C TYR A 755 7.33 35.58 -21.39
N SER A 756 6.36 36.44 -21.08
CA SER A 756 6.58 37.76 -20.48
C SER A 756 5.76 37.92 -19.19
N SER A 757 5.86 36.89 -18.34
CA SER A 757 5.13 36.78 -17.08
C SER A 757 5.67 37.71 -15.99
N ASN A 758 4.79 38.15 -15.11
CA ASN A 758 5.15 38.89 -13.89
C ASN A 758 5.67 37.98 -12.75
N SER A 759 5.70 36.66 -12.94
CA SER A 759 6.39 35.73 -12.04
C SER A 759 6.85 34.46 -12.76
N SER A 760 7.98 33.93 -12.32
CA SER A 760 8.54 32.65 -12.76
C SER A 760 7.98 31.43 -12.03
N LYS A 761 7.30 31.64 -10.90
CA LYS A 761 6.82 30.59 -9.98
C LYS A 761 5.29 30.56 -9.83
N ALA A 762 4.60 31.70 -10.00
CA ALA A 762 3.15 31.77 -9.87
C ALA A 762 2.43 31.15 -11.08
N GLY A 763 1.17 30.76 -10.88
CA GLY A 763 0.27 30.23 -11.89
C GLY A 763 -0.77 31.24 -12.40
N ASN A 764 -1.17 31.10 -13.66
CA ASN A 764 -2.17 31.95 -14.30
C ASN A 764 -3.60 31.63 -13.83
N ILE A 765 -4.16 32.49 -12.99
CA ILE A 765 -5.50 32.32 -12.41
C ILE A 765 -6.63 32.30 -13.46
N LEU A 766 -6.38 32.75 -14.70
CA LEU A 766 -7.35 32.68 -15.79
C LEU A 766 -7.65 31.23 -16.20
N LEU A 767 -6.75 30.29 -15.91
CA LEU A 767 -6.89 28.86 -16.22
C LEU A 767 -7.68 28.08 -15.17
N ILE A 768 -8.12 28.71 -14.08
CA ILE A 768 -8.91 28.05 -13.02
C ILE A 768 -10.29 27.67 -13.56
N ASP A 769 -10.67 26.41 -13.43
CA ASP A 769 -11.99 25.88 -13.75
C ASP A 769 -13.04 26.39 -12.75
N LEU A 770 -14.08 27.03 -13.30
CA LEU A 770 -15.20 27.57 -12.53
C LEU A 770 -16.24 26.48 -12.20
N GLU A 771 -16.33 25.41 -12.99
CA GLU A 771 -17.25 24.29 -12.72
C GLU A 771 -16.84 23.54 -11.45
N GLN A 772 -15.54 23.32 -11.26
CA GLN A 772 -15.01 22.74 -10.03
C GLN A 772 -15.33 23.61 -8.79
N LEU A 773 -15.33 24.94 -8.90
CA LEU A 773 -15.71 25.82 -7.77
C LEU A 773 -17.19 25.67 -7.36
N VAL A 774 -18.07 25.25 -8.27
CA VAL A 774 -19.45 24.89 -7.94
C VAL A 774 -19.50 23.56 -7.18
N THR A 775 -18.73 22.57 -7.63
CA THR A 775 -18.62 21.26 -6.96
C THR A 775 -18.08 21.40 -5.53
N GLU A 776 -17.22 22.38 -5.28
CA GLU A 776 -16.69 22.72 -3.96
C GLU A 776 -17.60 23.68 -3.15
N GLU A 777 -18.80 23.97 -3.66
CA GLU A 777 -19.79 24.86 -3.04
C GLU A 777 -19.33 26.31 -2.82
N LEU A 778 -18.24 26.74 -3.47
CA LEU A 778 -17.67 28.08 -3.33
C LEU A 778 -18.45 29.14 -4.14
N ILE A 779 -19.07 28.71 -5.24
CA ILE A 779 -20.02 29.52 -6.03
C ILE A 779 -21.26 28.68 -6.36
N THR A 780 -22.38 29.35 -6.66
CA THR A 780 -23.63 28.66 -7.00
C THR A 780 -23.74 28.35 -8.49
N SER A 781 -24.50 27.32 -8.85
CA SER A 781 -24.79 27.00 -10.27
C SER A 781 -25.42 28.18 -11.02
N ALA A 782 -26.25 28.99 -10.34
CA ALA A 782 -26.82 30.21 -10.94
C ALA A 782 -25.75 31.27 -11.26
N HIS A 783 -24.70 31.39 -10.43
CA HIS A 783 -23.56 32.27 -10.72
C HIS A 783 -22.77 31.76 -11.92
N LEU A 784 -22.50 30.45 -11.97
CA LEU A 784 -21.82 29.79 -13.09
C LEU A 784 -22.56 29.99 -14.42
N GLU A 785 -23.88 29.85 -14.43
CA GLU A 785 -24.69 30.12 -15.63
C GLU A 785 -24.59 31.58 -16.10
N SER A 786 -24.56 32.54 -15.17
CA SER A 786 -24.37 33.96 -15.49
C SER A 786 -22.94 34.33 -15.92
N ALA A 787 -21.99 33.42 -15.71
CA ALA A 787 -20.56 33.60 -16.01
C ALA A 787 -20.19 33.17 -17.43
N LYS A 788 -21.12 32.62 -18.22
CA LYS A 788 -20.84 32.15 -19.59
C LYS A 788 -20.53 33.32 -20.53
N ILE A 789 -19.48 33.16 -21.34
CA ILE A 789 -19.10 34.10 -22.39
C ILE A 789 -19.39 33.44 -23.75
N PRO A 790 -20.19 34.06 -24.65
CA PRO A 790 -20.37 33.57 -26.01
C PRO A 790 -19.03 33.41 -26.73
N SER A 791 -18.81 32.28 -27.39
CA SER A 791 -17.56 31.99 -28.10
C SER A 791 -17.70 32.29 -29.59
N ASP A 792 -16.78 33.08 -30.13
CA ASP A 792 -16.60 33.30 -31.58
C ASP A 792 -15.38 32.53 -32.16
N GLY A 793 -14.80 31.64 -31.35
CA GLY A 793 -13.59 30.87 -31.71
C GLY A 793 -12.28 31.55 -31.33
N LYS A 794 -12.32 32.72 -30.67
CA LYS A 794 -11.14 33.39 -30.13
C LYS A 794 -11.26 33.69 -28.63
N VAL A 795 -10.12 33.89 -27.98
CA VAL A 795 -10.05 34.33 -26.58
C VAL A 795 -10.15 35.86 -26.50
N SER A 796 -11.14 36.36 -25.76
CA SER A 796 -11.19 37.77 -25.33
C SER A 796 -10.59 37.89 -23.94
N PHE A 797 -9.27 38.10 -23.84
CA PHE A 797 -8.57 38.15 -22.55
C PHE A 797 -9.14 39.22 -21.61
N ALA A 798 -9.52 40.39 -22.13
CA ALA A 798 -10.09 41.45 -21.31
C ALA A 798 -11.42 41.05 -20.63
N ASP A 799 -12.31 40.37 -21.37
CA ASP A 799 -13.59 39.91 -20.81
C ASP A 799 -13.37 38.75 -19.82
N VAL A 800 -12.43 37.86 -20.13
CA VAL A 800 -12.04 36.73 -19.29
C VAL A 800 -11.43 37.19 -17.97
N GLU A 801 -10.52 38.17 -17.98
CA GLU A 801 -9.93 38.75 -16.77
C GLU A 801 -11.02 39.32 -15.85
N VAL A 802 -11.92 40.15 -16.40
CA VAL A 802 -13.03 40.73 -15.65
C VAL A 802 -13.92 39.63 -15.05
N LEU A 803 -14.22 38.59 -15.82
CA LEU A 803 -15.05 37.48 -15.37
C LEU A 803 -14.39 36.66 -14.26
N LYS A 804 -13.15 36.21 -14.48
CA LYS A 804 -12.42 35.31 -13.57
C LYS A 804 -12.14 36.03 -12.26
N LEU A 805 -11.65 37.27 -12.28
CA LEU A 805 -11.42 38.06 -11.06
C LEU A 805 -12.70 38.25 -10.24
N LYS A 806 -13.81 38.65 -10.89
CA LYS A 806 -15.10 38.83 -10.21
C LYS A 806 -15.60 37.52 -9.57
N THR A 807 -15.42 36.40 -10.27
CA THR A 807 -15.90 35.09 -9.80
C THR A 807 -15.03 34.53 -8.69
N LEU A 808 -13.71 34.61 -8.81
CA LEU A 808 -12.76 34.19 -7.78
C LEU A 808 -12.89 35.00 -6.51
N HIS A 809 -13.12 36.32 -6.62
CA HIS A 809 -13.42 37.16 -5.46
C HIS A 809 -14.67 36.69 -4.73
N LYS A 810 -15.76 36.42 -5.46
CA LYS A 810 -16.98 35.86 -4.86
C LYS A 810 -16.73 34.51 -4.19
N ALA A 811 -15.97 33.62 -4.83
CA ALA A 811 -15.60 32.32 -4.29
C ALA A 811 -14.79 32.46 -2.99
N TYR A 812 -13.83 33.38 -2.94
CA TYR A 812 -13.05 33.69 -1.74
C TYR A 812 -13.92 34.24 -0.61
N GLN A 813 -14.89 35.12 -0.91
CA GLN A 813 -15.85 35.61 0.09
C GLN A 813 -16.72 34.48 0.66
N THR A 814 -17.06 33.46 -0.14
CA THR A 814 -17.75 32.26 0.35
C THR A 814 -16.84 31.42 1.24
N PHE A 815 -15.60 31.14 0.78
CA PHE A 815 -14.57 30.42 1.54
C PHE A 815 -14.32 31.03 2.92
N LYS A 816 -14.33 32.36 3.03
CA LYS A 816 -14.19 33.05 4.33
C LYS A 816 -15.39 32.86 5.26
N LYS A 817 -16.60 32.75 4.72
CA LYS A 817 -17.85 32.65 5.50
C LYS A 817 -18.17 31.22 5.92
N GLN A 818 -17.83 30.27 5.06
CA GLN A 818 -18.00 28.85 5.28
C GLN A 818 -16.60 28.26 5.24
N LEU A 819 -16.06 27.91 6.41
CA LEU A 819 -14.72 27.36 6.56
C LEU A 819 -14.79 25.84 6.75
N PRO A 820 -14.96 25.02 5.69
CA PRO A 820 -14.71 23.59 5.80
C PRO A 820 -13.30 23.38 6.36
N VAL A 821 -13.21 22.79 7.55
CA VAL A 821 -11.95 22.66 8.31
C VAL A 821 -10.82 22.06 7.45
N ASN A 822 -11.16 21.11 6.56
CA ASN A 822 -10.22 20.47 5.67
C ASN A 822 -9.65 21.41 4.59
N LEU A 823 -10.48 22.28 3.98
CA LEU A 823 -10.02 23.22 2.94
C LEU A 823 -9.16 24.33 3.53
N VAL A 824 -9.49 24.80 4.73
CA VAL A 824 -8.68 25.80 5.44
C VAL A 824 -7.30 25.25 5.77
N LYS A 825 -7.24 24.06 6.36
CA LYS A 825 -5.96 23.42 6.70
C LYS A 825 -5.11 23.17 5.46
N ALA A 826 -5.72 22.78 4.33
CA ALA A 826 -4.99 22.60 3.08
C ALA A 826 -4.44 23.92 2.53
N PHE A 827 -5.21 25.01 2.60
CA PHE A 827 -4.76 26.35 2.22
C PHE A 827 -3.62 26.87 3.12
N GLU A 828 -3.73 26.71 4.45
CA GLU A 828 -2.66 27.07 5.39
C GLU A 828 -1.38 26.27 5.13
N THR A 829 -1.52 24.97 4.86
CA THR A 829 -0.40 24.09 4.51
C THR A 829 0.29 24.56 3.23
N PHE A 830 -0.49 24.90 2.20
CA PHE A 830 0.04 25.47 0.96
C PHE A 830 0.81 26.77 1.21
N CYS A 831 0.25 27.67 2.03
CA CYS A 831 0.93 28.93 2.35
C CYS A 831 2.26 28.73 3.07
N GLU A 832 2.36 27.73 3.95
CA GLU A 832 3.61 27.43 4.66
C GLU A 832 4.66 26.80 3.74
N ILE A 833 4.27 25.86 2.88
CA ILE A 833 5.17 25.20 1.93
C ILE A 833 5.70 26.19 0.88
N GLU A 834 4.84 27.05 0.34
CA GLU A 834 5.16 27.94 -0.77
C GLU A 834 5.65 29.33 -0.33
N LYS A 835 5.87 29.51 0.97
CA LYS A 835 6.09 30.81 1.61
C LYS A 835 7.12 31.69 0.90
N GLU A 836 8.26 31.11 0.50
CA GLU A 836 9.43 31.81 -0.05
C GLU A 836 9.08 32.74 -1.23
N TRP A 837 8.24 32.29 -2.16
CA TRP A 837 7.85 33.09 -3.32
C TRP A 837 6.44 33.66 -3.19
N LEU A 838 5.56 32.97 -2.47
CA LEU A 838 4.16 33.32 -2.37
C LEU A 838 3.95 34.62 -1.59
N GLU A 839 4.76 34.89 -0.56
CA GLU A 839 4.71 36.15 0.19
C GLU A 839 5.04 37.34 -0.72
N ASP A 840 6.18 37.29 -1.41
CA ASP A 840 6.59 38.34 -2.34
C ASP A 840 5.58 38.53 -3.48
N PHE A 841 5.10 37.44 -4.09
CA PHE A 841 4.15 37.51 -5.21
C PHE A 841 2.80 38.09 -4.80
N SER A 842 2.28 37.69 -3.63
CA SER A 842 0.99 38.19 -3.15
C SER A 842 1.06 39.67 -2.75
N SER A 843 2.15 40.10 -2.10
CA SER A 843 2.39 41.51 -1.80
C SER A 843 2.61 42.34 -3.07
N TYR A 844 3.44 41.87 -4.01
CA TYR A 844 3.66 42.52 -5.32
C TYR A 844 2.34 42.73 -6.07
N THR A 845 1.53 41.69 -6.16
CA THR A 845 0.24 41.73 -6.87
C THR A 845 -0.72 42.71 -6.21
N ALA A 846 -0.81 42.71 -4.88
CA ALA A 846 -1.66 43.65 -4.14
C ALA A 846 -1.19 45.11 -4.33
N ILE A 847 0.12 45.39 -4.21
CA ILE A 847 0.68 46.73 -4.44
C ILE A 847 0.37 47.19 -5.87
N LYS A 848 0.62 46.33 -6.86
CA LYS A 848 0.33 46.63 -8.27
C LYS A 848 -1.13 46.98 -8.52
N ASN A 849 -2.07 46.28 -7.88
CA ASN A 849 -3.50 46.58 -7.96
C ASN A 849 -3.82 47.98 -7.42
N HIS A 850 -3.22 48.38 -6.29
CA HIS A 850 -3.39 49.72 -5.69
C HIS A 850 -2.74 50.84 -6.51
N HIS A 851 -1.78 50.50 -7.36
CA HIS A 851 -1.14 51.41 -8.31
C HIS A 851 -1.69 51.27 -9.74
N GLN A 852 -2.96 50.89 -9.92
CA GLN A 852 -3.65 50.87 -11.23
C GLN A 852 -2.92 50.04 -12.31
N GLN A 853 -2.33 48.91 -11.91
CA GLN A 853 -1.57 48.01 -12.80
C GLN A 853 -0.26 48.60 -13.38
N THR A 854 0.23 49.75 -12.87
CA THR A 854 1.52 50.29 -13.33
C THR A 854 2.69 49.37 -12.99
N GLU A 855 3.76 49.45 -13.77
CA GLU A 855 4.99 48.69 -13.58
C GLU A 855 5.70 49.09 -12.29
N TRP A 856 6.37 48.15 -11.62
CA TRP A 856 6.92 48.40 -10.28
C TRP A 856 8.00 49.49 -10.25
N TYR A 857 8.74 49.66 -11.34
CA TYR A 857 9.77 50.69 -11.46
C TYR A 857 9.19 52.12 -11.62
N ASN A 858 7.87 52.23 -11.80
CA ASN A 858 7.11 53.48 -11.80
C ASN A 858 6.38 53.75 -10.46
N TRP A 859 6.52 52.87 -9.46
CA TRP A 859 5.93 53.08 -8.13
C TRP A 859 6.68 54.15 -7.32
N PRO A 860 6.07 54.72 -6.27
CA PRO A 860 6.78 55.58 -5.32
C PRO A 860 8.03 54.88 -4.76
N ASP A 861 9.09 55.64 -4.50
CA ASP A 861 10.40 55.11 -4.11
C ASP A 861 10.33 54.12 -2.93
N ASP A 862 9.51 54.38 -1.92
CA ASP A 862 9.36 53.50 -0.76
C ASP A 862 8.84 52.09 -1.13
N PHE A 863 7.99 51.97 -2.16
CA PHE A 863 7.53 50.68 -2.70
C PHE A 863 8.50 50.11 -3.72
N LYS A 864 9.06 50.96 -4.59
CA LYS A 864 10.03 50.58 -5.62
C LYS A 864 11.29 49.96 -5.01
N PHE A 865 11.85 50.58 -3.97
CA PHE A 865 13.04 50.10 -3.25
C PHE A 865 12.72 49.18 -2.07
N ARG A 866 11.46 48.76 -1.92
CA ARG A 866 11.00 47.82 -0.88
C ARG A 866 11.42 48.25 0.53
N ASP A 867 11.13 49.49 0.90
CA ASP A 867 11.34 49.94 2.29
C ASP A 867 10.54 49.03 3.24
N SER A 868 11.26 48.32 4.11
CA SER A 868 10.69 47.30 5.00
C SER A 868 9.51 47.81 5.83
N LYS A 869 9.55 49.07 6.30
CA LYS A 869 8.45 49.63 7.10
C LYS A 869 7.22 49.88 6.23
N THR A 870 7.41 50.41 5.04
CA THR A 870 6.34 50.69 4.07
C THR A 870 5.67 49.41 3.60
N ILE A 871 6.46 48.40 3.23
CA ILE A 871 5.94 47.09 2.81
C ILE A 871 5.18 46.43 3.95
N SER A 872 5.75 46.32 5.15
CA SER A 872 5.03 45.71 6.29
C SER A 872 3.79 46.50 6.71
N ALA A 873 3.80 47.84 6.62
CA ALA A 873 2.60 48.64 6.89
C ALA A 873 1.50 48.39 5.86
N PHE A 874 1.87 48.24 4.58
CA PHE A 874 0.95 47.87 3.50
C PHE A 874 0.38 46.47 3.71
N GLU A 875 1.23 45.49 3.99
CA GLU A 875 0.84 44.09 4.22
C GLU A 875 -0.12 43.93 5.39
N ASN A 876 0.14 44.62 6.50
CA ASN A 876 -0.76 44.62 7.65
C ASN A 876 -2.11 45.28 7.34
N LYS A 877 -2.10 46.36 6.53
CA LYS A 877 -3.32 47.09 6.18
C LYS A 877 -4.20 46.32 5.19
N TYR A 878 -3.59 45.63 4.23
CA TYR A 878 -4.28 44.93 3.13
C TYR A 878 -4.12 43.41 3.21
N HIS A 879 -3.98 42.88 4.43
CA HIS A 879 -3.76 41.45 4.69
C HIS A 879 -4.81 40.54 4.03
N ASP A 880 -6.07 40.96 4.01
CA ASP A 880 -7.16 40.17 3.40
C ASP A 880 -7.03 40.06 1.87
N GLU A 881 -6.66 41.15 1.21
CA GLU A 881 -6.43 41.16 -0.25
C GLU A 881 -5.23 40.30 -0.62
N ILE A 882 -4.16 40.35 0.18
CA ILE A 882 -2.98 39.50 0.02
C ILE A 882 -3.36 38.02 0.20
N ASN A 883 -4.15 37.69 1.22
CA ASN A 883 -4.63 36.33 1.43
C ASN A 883 -5.54 35.85 0.30
N GLU A 884 -6.32 36.73 -0.33
CA GLU A 884 -7.09 36.38 -1.52
C GLU A 884 -6.17 35.97 -2.67
N VAL A 885 -5.08 36.72 -2.93
CA VAL A 885 -4.09 36.34 -3.96
C VAL A 885 -3.45 34.99 -3.62
N LYS A 886 -3.09 34.76 -2.36
CA LYS A 886 -2.56 33.45 -1.91
C LYS A 886 -3.56 32.33 -2.16
N TRP A 887 -4.83 32.57 -1.84
CA TRP A 887 -5.91 31.60 -2.03
C TRP A 887 -6.14 31.29 -3.51
N GLN A 888 -6.08 32.29 -4.40
CA GLN A 888 -6.19 32.07 -5.84
C GLN A 888 -5.05 31.19 -6.37
N GLN A 889 -3.82 31.38 -5.89
CA GLN A 889 -2.69 30.51 -6.23
C GLN A 889 -2.89 29.09 -5.68
N TYR A 890 -3.39 28.94 -4.45
CA TYR A 890 -3.75 27.63 -3.90
C TYR A 890 -4.75 26.89 -4.80
N VAL A 891 -5.82 27.57 -5.24
CA VAL A 891 -6.83 26.98 -6.13
C VAL A 891 -6.20 26.59 -7.47
N PHE A 892 -5.36 27.45 -8.06
CA PHE A 892 -4.64 27.14 -9.29
C PHE A 892 -3.83 25.85 -9.16
N PHE A 893 -2.94 25.77 -8.16
CA PHE A 893 -2.06 24.61 -8.00
C PHE A 893 -2.84 23.34 -7.67
N LYS A 894 -3.88 23.43 -6.83
CA LYS A 894 -4.77 22.31 -6.54
C LYS A 894 -5.41 21.74 -7.82
N GLN A 895 -5.96 22.61 -8.66
CA GLN A 895 -6.60 22.16 -9.91
C GLN A 895 -5.58 21.66 -10.94
N TRP A 896 -4.43 22.32 -11.07
CA TRP A 896 -3.36 21.88 -11.96
C TRP A 896 -2.82 20.50 -11.57
N HIS A 897 -2.51 20.28 -10.29
CA HIS A 897 -2.03 18.98 -9.81
C HIS A 897 -3.08 17.87 -10.03
N ASN A 898 -4.37 18.14 -9.81
CA ASN A 898 -5.42 17.18 -10.12
C ASN A 898 -5.46 16.79 -11.61
N LEU A 899 -5.25 17.76 -12.52
CA LEU A 899 -5.20 17.51 -13.96
C LEU A 899 -3.93 16.74 -14.35
N LYS A 900 -2.78 17.11 -13.79
CA LYS A 900 -1.50 16.40 -13.99
C LYS A 900 -1.58 14.96 -13.49
N ASP A 901 -2.15 14.73 -12.32
CA ASP A 901 -2.36 13.39 -11.76
C ASP A 901 -3.29 12.57 -12.67
N TYR A 902 -4.35 13.18 -13.21
CA TYR A 902 -5.20 12.53 -14.21
C TYR A 902 -4.44 12.17 -15.49
N ALA A 903 -3.55 13.04 -15.98
CA ALA A 903 -2.67 12.73 -17.11
C ALA A 903 -1.74 11.55 -16.81
N ASN A 904 -1.05 11.59 -15.68
CA ASN A 904 -0.09 10.57 -15.27
C ASN A 904 -0.75 9.20 -15.01
N LEU A 905 -1.95 9.16 -14.43
CA LEU A 905 -2.75 7.94 -14.27
C LEU A 905 -3.14 7.32 -15.62
N ASN A 906 -3.26 8.13 -16.67
CA ASN A 906 -3.51 7.68 -18.04
C ASN A 906 -2.20 7.46 -18.84
N ASP A 907 -1.05 7.37 -18.16
CA ASP A 907 0.27 7.19 -18.76
C ASP A 907 0.66 8.34 -19.73
N ILE A 908 0.13 9.55 -19.53
CA ILE A 908 0.49 10.78 -20.25
C ILE A 908 1.41 11.63 -19.37
N SER A 909 2.59 11.99 -19.88
CA SER A 909 3.52 12.89 -19.20
C SER A 909 3.44 14.30 -19.77
N ILE A 910 3.59 15.31 -18.93
CA ILE A 910 3.53 16.73 -19.31
C ILE A 910 4.95 17.26 -19.53
N ILE A 911 5.20 17.79 -20.74
CA ILE A 911 6.41 18.56 -21.03
C ILE A 911 6.06 20.03 -20.81
N GLY A 912 6.69 20.66 -19.82
CA GLY A 912 6.61 22.11 -19.61
C GLY A 912 7.66 22.86 -20.41
N ASP A 913 7.51 24.17 -20.44
CA ASP A 913 8.44 25.07 -21.10
C ASP A 913 8.90 26.19 -20.15
N LEU A 914 10.21 26.44 -20.10
CA LEU A 914 10.83 27.37 -19.16
C LEU A 914 11.49 28.53 -19.90
N PRO A 915 10.86 29.71 -19.97
CA PRO A 915 11.46 30.90 -20.56
C PRO A 915 12.80 31.23 -19.88
N PHE A 916 13.85 31.51 -20.64
CA PHE A 916 15.15 31.82 -20.03
C PHE A 916 15.10 33.14 -19.24
N TYR A 917 14.70 34.21 -19.91
CA TYR A 917 14.63 35.57 -19.36
C TYR A 917 13.32 35.81 -18.60
N LEU A 918 13.35 36.81 -17.72
CA LEU A 918 12.19 37.26 -16.95
C LEU A 918 11.79 38.67 -17.38
N ASP A 919 10.50 38.97 -17.27
CA ASP A 919 10.01 40.32 -17.54
C ASP A 919 10.63 41.34 -16.58
N TYR A 920 10.98 42.53 -17.07
CA TYR A 920 11.52 43.59 -16.21
C TYR A 920 10.51 43.94 -15.10
N ASP A 921 9.22 43.94 -15.42
CA ASP A 921 8.11 44.11 -14.48
C ASP A 921 7.60 42.74 -13.98
N SER A 922 8.49 42.01 -13.30
CA SER A 922 8.21 40.78 -12.55
C SER A 922 8.55 40.90 -11.07
N VAL A 923 7.92 40.06 -10.25
CA VAL A 923 8.15 40.03 -8.80
C VAL A 923 9.59 39.69 -8.46
N GLU A 924 10.24 38.79 -9.20
CA GLU A 924 11.61 38.37 -8.90
C GLU A 924 12.64 39.48 -9.17
N VAL A 925 12.44 40.27 -10.23
CA VAL A 925 13.29 41.45 -10.49
C VAL A 925 13.06 42.53 -9.42
N TRP A 926 11.83 42.71 -8.95
CA TRP A 926 11.51 43.65 -7.88
C TRP A 926 12.03 43.22 -6.51
N SER A 927 11.91 41.93 -6.15
CA SER A 927 12.26 41.42 -4.82
C SER A 927 13.73 41.04 -4.66
N GLN A 928 14.41 40.70 -5.76
CA GLN A 928 15.83 40.31 -5.78
C GLN A 928 16.58 41.00 -6.94
N PRO A 929 16.61 42.35 -6.98
CA PRO A 929 17.19 43.10 -8.09
C PRO A 929 18.67 42.82 -8.32
N GLU A 930 19.41 42.39 -7.29
CA GLU A 930 20.84 42.07 -7.35
C GLU A 930 21.17 40.88 -8.26
N LEU A 931 20.18 40.02 -8.56
CA LEU A 931 20.35 38.90 -9.48
C LEU A 931 20.37 39.34 -10.96
N PHE A 932 20.15 40.62 -11.24
CA PHE A 932 20.05 41.20 -12.57
C PHE A 932 21.02 42.38 -12.74
N LYS A 933 21.39 42.71 -13.98
CA LYS A 933 22.28 43.86 -14.27
C LYS A 933 21.52 45.19 -14.26
N LEU A 934 21.18 45.66 -13.07
CA LEU A 934 20.50 46.94 -12.84
C LEU A 934 21.46 48.01 -12.29
N ASP A 935 21.15 49.30 -12.54
CA ASP A 935 21.84 50.44 -11.93
C ASP A 935 21.30 50.76 -10.51
N ASP A 936 21.88 51.76 -9.84
CA ASP A 936 21.46 52.22 -8.50
C ASP A 936 20.02 52.76 -8.45
N GLN A 937 19.41 53.03 -9.60
CA GLN A 937 18.00 53.44 -9.73
C GLN A 937 17.11 52.27 -10.18
N LEU A 938 17.64 51.04 -10.12
CA LEU A 938 17.04 49.78 -10.52
C LEU A 938 16.66 49.69 -12.00
N LYS A 939 17.27 50.51 -12.88
CA LYS A 939 17.05 50.46 -14.33
C LYS A 939 18.00 49.44 -14.98
N PRO A 940 17.58 48.71 -16.03
CA PRO A 940 18.47 47.81 -16.74
C PRO A 940 19.63 48.58 -17.36
N THR A 941 20.85 48.13 -17.10
CA THR A 941 22.04 48.63 -17.81
C THR A 941 22.19 47.96 -19.17
N HIS A 942 21.81 46.68 -19.23
CA HIS A 942 21.82 45.85 -20.43
C HIS A 942 20.55 44.99 -20.46
N VAL A 943 20.11 44.67 -21.68
CA VAL A 943 18.92 43.87 -21.95
C VAL A 943 19.23 42.71 -22.90
N ALA A 944 18.39 41.70 -22.86
CA ALA A 944 18.47 40.52 -23.69
C ALA A 944 18.01 40.83 -25.12
N GLY A 945 18.65 40.16 -26.07
CA GLY A 945 18.25 40.15 -27.47
C GLY A 945 18.94 39.04 -28.24
N VAL A 946 18.83 39.11 -29.56
CA VAL A 946 19.57 38.26 -30.51
C VAL A 946 20.24 39.13 -31.58
N PRO A 947 21.41 38.73 -32.09
CA PRO A 947 22.12 39.49 -33.10
C PRO A 947 21.30 39.61 -34.39
N PRO A 948 21.66 40.57 -35.28
CA PRO A 948 21.15 40.59 -36.65
C PRO A 948 21.34 39.25 -37.36
N ASP A 949 20.27 38.72 -37.92
CA ASP A 949 20.25 37.47 -38.68
C ASP A 949 19.47 37.64 -39.99
N TYR A 950 19.28 36.53 -40.74
CA TYR A 950 18.56 36.56 -42.00
C TYR A 950 17.03 36.78 -41.84
N PHE A 951 16.48 36.66 -40.63
CA PHE A 951 15.08 36.96 -40.33
C PHE A 951 14.88 38.43 -39.95
N ASN A 952 15.87 39.06 -39.33
CA ASN A 952 15.82 40.46 -38.94
C ASN A 952 17.20 41.13 -39.01
N GLU A 953 17.40 42.00 -40.00
CA GLU A 953 18.64 42.76 -40.25
C GLU A 953 19.04 43.70 -39.10
N LYS A 954 18.15 43.96 -38.14
CA LYS A 954 18.42 44.76 -36.92
C LYS A 954 18.57 43.92 -35.65
N GLY A 955 18.45 42.60 -35.76
CA GLY A 955 18.30 41.68 -34.63
C GLY A 955 16.98 41.92 -33.89
N GLN A 956 16.73 41.15 -32.83
CA GLN A 956 15.55 41.34 -31.98
C GLN A 956 15.98 41.81 -30.59
N LEU A 957 15.37 42.90 -30.14
CA LEU A 957 15.55 43.43 -28.81
C LEU A 957 14.34 43.03 -27.96
N TRP A 958 14.54 42.22 -26.93
CA TRP A 958 13.44 41.71 -26.10
C TRP A 958 13.14 42.60 -24.89
N GLY A 959 14.08 43.47 -24.51
CA GLY A 959 13.89 44.44 -23.41
C GLY A 959 13.95 43.84 -22.00
N MET A 960 14.18 42.53 -21.88
CA MET A 960 14.29 41.83 -20.61
C MET A 960 15.66 42.05 -19.96
N PRO A 961 15.77 42.28 -18.63
CA PRO A 961 17.06 42.40 -17.98
C PRO A 961 17.84 41.09 -18.06
N VAL A 962 19.16 41.19 -18.24
CA VAL A 962 20.07 40.04 -18.20
C VAL A 962 20.49 39.70 -16.78
N PHE A 963 20.71 38.42 -16.51
CA PHE A 963 21.16 37.94 -15.20
C PHE A 963 22.58 38.41 -14.86
N ASN A 964 22.80 38.68 -13.57
CA ASN A 964 24.12 38.87 -12.99
C ASN A 964 24.70 37.50 -12.58
N TRP A 965 25.29 36.80 -13.54
CA TRP A 965 25.83 35.45 -13.34
C TRP A 965 26.94 35.37 -12.28
N ASP A 966 27.66 36.45 -12.02
CA ASP A 966 28.69 36.48 -10.97
C ASP A 966 28.07 36.38 -9.57
N ILE A 967 26.97 37.09 -9.32
CA ILE A 967 26.22 37.01 -8.06
C ILE A 967 25.52 35.66 -7.92
N LEU A 968 24.86 35.19 -8.99
CA LEU A 968 24.21 33.87 -8.98
C LEU A 968 25.21 32.75 -8.68
N LYS A 969 26.41 32.82 -9.25
CA LYS A 969 27.49 31.85 -8.98
C LYS A 969 28.02 31.93 -7.54
N GLN A 970 28.13 33.13 -6.97
CA GLN A 970 28.52 33.30 -5.56
C GLN A 970 27.50 32.67 -4.61
N ASN A 971 26.21 32.72 -4.98
CA ASN A 971 25.10 32.12 -4.24
C ASN A 971 24.80 30.67 -4.70
N ASP A 972 25.80 29.98 -5.28
CA ASP A 972 25.72 28.59 -5.74
C ASP A 972 24.49 28.26 -6.60
N TYR A 973 24.01 29.25 -7.35
CA TYR A 973 22.84 29.22 -8.23
C TYR A 973 21.51 28.88 -7.54
N ASP A 974 21.39 29.09 -6.23
CA ASP A 974 20.25 28.65 -5.41
C ASP A 974 18.89 29.11 -5.97
N TRP A 975 18.78 30.35 -6.44
CA TRP A 975 17.55 30.87 -7.05
C TRP A 975 17.10 30.06 -8.27
N TRP A 976 18.03 29.74 -9.18
CA TRP A 976 17.75 28.94 -10.38
C TRP A 976 17.38 27.50 -10.01
N ILE A 977 18.04 26.92 -9.00
CA ILE A 977 17.67 25.59 -8.50
C ILE A 977 16.25 25.61 -7.90
N GLY A 978 15.90 26.63 -7.13
CA GLY A 978 14.54 26.83 -6.62
C GLY A 978 13.50 26.99 -7.74
N ARG A 979 13.82 27.75 -8.80
CA ARG A 979 12.97 27.91 -9.99
C ARG A 979 12.74 26.57 -10.71
N LEU A 980 13.79 25.78 -10.90
CA LEU A 980 13.70 24.47 -11.54
C LEU A 980 12.89 23.49 -10.69
N LYS A 981 13.09 23.46 -9.36
CA LYS A 981 12.29 22.63 -8.44
C LYS A 981 10.80 22.96 -8.58
N LYS A 982 10.47 24.25 -8.58
CA LYS A 982 9.07 24.68 -8.73
C LYS A 982 8.45 24.23 -10.06
N ASN A 983 9.20 24.30 -11.15
CA ASN A 983 8.71 23.84 -12.46
C ASN A 983 8.60 22.31 -12.54
N MET A 984 9.47 21.55 -11.88
CA MET A 984 9.36 20.08 -11.82
C MET A 984 8.21 19.59 -10.93
N GLU A 985 7.67 20.42 -10.03
CA GLU A 985 6.39 20.13 -9.39
C GLU A 985 5.23 20.24 -10.41
N MET A 986 5.35 21.17 -11.36
CA MET A 986 4.32 21.42 -12.37
C MET A 986 4.40 20.45 -13.55
N TYR A 987 5.58 19.97 -13.93
CA TYR A 987 5.80 19.22 -15.17
C TYR A 987 6.65 17.96 -14.94
N ASP A 988 6.56 16.98 -15.83
CA ASP A 988 7.35 15.75 -15.74
C ASP A 988 8.69 15.85 -16.50
N LEU A 989 8.70 16.65 -17.57
CA LEU A 989 9.90 17.09 -18.29
C LEU A 989 9.85 18.59 -18.52
N LEU A 990 11.01 19.23 -18.65
CA LEU A 990 11.09 20.68 -18.85
C LEU A 990 11.98 21.05 -20.03
N ARG A 991 11.43 21.73 -21.03
CA ARG A 991 12.19 22.38 -22.10
C ARG A 991 12.83 23.65 -21.53
N LEU A 992 14.15 23.72 -21.65
CA LEU A 992 14.94 24.90 -21.34
C LEU A 992 14.98 25.77 -22.59
N ASP A 993 14.12 26.78 -22.62
CA ASP A 993 14.04 27.76 -23.69
C ASP A 993 15.37 28.51 -23.82
N HIS A 994 15.73 28.84 -25.05
CA HIS A 994 16.95 29.56 -25.40
C HIS A 994 18.22 28.99 -24.75
N PHE A 995 18.39 27.66 -24.80
CA PHE A 995 19.46 26.93 -24.11
C PHE A 995 20.87 27.48 -24.39
N ARG A 996 21.09 28.03 -25.59
CA ARG A 996 22.38 28.65 -25.96
C ARG A 996 22.85 29.71 -24.97
N ALA A 997 21.94 30.45 -24.33
CA ALA A 997 22.30 31.47 -23.33
C ALA A 997 22.94 30.91 -22.06
N PHE A 998 22.82 29.60 -21.79
CA PHE A 998 23.61 28.96 -20.74
C PHE A 998 25.10 28.81 -21.12
N SER A 999 25.43 28.80 -22.42
CA SER A 999 26.80 28.81 -22.93
C SER A 999 27.29 30.23 -23.21
N SER A 1000 26.55 30.97 -24.04
CA SER A 1000 26.80 32.40 -24.33
C SER A 1000 25.53 33.12 -24.76
N PHE A 1001 25.36 34.38 -24.36
CA PHE A 1001 24.17 35.19 -24.64
C PHE A 1001 24.52 36.56 -25.25
N TRP A 1002 23.59 37.12 -26.03
CA TRP A 1002 23.75 38.41 -26.67
C TRP A 1002 23.25 39.51 -25.74
N GLU A 1003 24.16 40.35 -25.28
CA GLU A 1003 23.89 41.41 -24.33
C GLU A 1003 23.89 42.76 -25.04
N VAL A 1004 22.77 43.48 -24.99
CA VAL A 1004 22.60 44.77 -25.68
C VAL A 1004 22.52 45.91 -24.65
N PRO A 1005 23.21 47.04 -24.84
CA PRO A 1005 23.02 48.22 -23.99
C PRO A 1005 21.55 48.65 -23.93
N ALA A 1006 21.01 48.87 -22.73
CA ALA A 1006 19.56 49.14 -22.57
C ALA A 1006 19.08 50.46 -23.20
N ALA A 1007 19.99 51.37 -23.55
CA ALA A 1007 19.67 52.64 -24.21
C ALA A 1007 19.45 52.50 -25.74
N ASP A 1008 19.81 51.37 -26.33
CA ASP A 1008 19.73 51.15 -27.76
C ASP A 1008 18.31 50.79 -28.21
N SER A 1009 17.94 51.22 -29.41
CA SER A 1009 16.61 50.94 -30.01
C SER A 1009 16.54 49.64 -30.80
N ASP A 1010 17.67 48.99 -31.03
CA ASP A 1010 17.80 47.70 -31.73
C ASP A 1010 18.97 46.89 -31.16
N ALA A 1011 19.17 45.66 -31.66
CA ALA A 1011 20.13 44.71 -31.11
C ALA A 1011 21.51 44.72 -31.80
N ILE A 1012 21.75 45.66 -32.73
CA ILE A 1012 22.95 45.68 -33.59
C ILE A 1012 24.23 45.83 -32.76
N ASN A 1013 24.24 46.68 -31.74
CA ASN A 1013 25.45 46.97 -30.95
C ASN A 1013 25.64 46.01 -29.76
N GLY A 1014 24.91 44.89 -29.72
CA GLY A 1014 25.11 43.90 -28.68
C GLY A 1014 26.47 43.19 -28.77
N VAL A 1015 26.82 42.48 -27.70
CA VAL A 1015 28.05 41.69 -27.62
C VAL A 1015 27.79 40.31 -27.02
N TRP A 1016 28.54 39.31 -27.48
CA TRP A 1016 28.52 37.97 -26.89
C TRP A 1016 29.15 37.99 -25.50
N GLN A 1017 28.40 37.52 -24.51
CA GLN A 1017 28.87 37.29 -23.14
C GLN A 1017 28.83 35.80 -22.80
N ASN A 1018 29.73 35.36 -21.92
CA ASN A 1018 29.73 33.98 -21.44
C ASN A 1018 28.57 33.76 -20.47
N GLY A 1019 27.84 32.66 -20.69
CA GLY A 1019 26.85 32.14 -19.76
C GLY A 1019 27.48 31.35 -18.59
N PRO A 1020 26.65 30.75 -17.72
CA PRO A 1020 27.11 30.01 -16.55
C PRO A 1020 27.78 28.65 -16.85
N GLY A 1021 27.49 28.07 -18.02
CA GLY A 1021 28.12 26.87 -18.57
C GLY A 1021 28.11 25.64 -17.66
N VAL A 1022 29.21 24.88 -17.70
CA VAL A 1022 29.36 23.57 -17.04
C VAL A 1022 29.18 23.63 -15.52
N GLY A 1023 29.58 24.74 -14.88
CA GLY A 1023 29.47 24.88 -13.42
C GLY A 1023 28.03 24.81 -12.93
N PHE A 1024 27.13 25.47 -13.66
CA PHE A 1024 25.69 25.48 -13.36
C PHE A 1024 25.03 24.13 -13.62
N PHE A 1025 25.30 23.48 -14.76
CA PHE A 1025 24.71 22.18 -15.04
C PHE A 1025 25.22 21.05 -14.13
N ARG A 1026 26.43 21.17 -13.54
CA ARG A 1026 26.83 20.27 -12.44
C ARG A 1026 25.94 20.43 -11.23
N LYS A 1027 25.60 21.66 -10.86
CA LYS A 1027 24.69 21.96 -9.74
C LYS A 1027 23.27 21.46 -10.03
N ILE A 1028 22.79 21.62 -11.26
CA ILE A 1028 21.53 20.99 -11.71
C ILE A 1028 21.60 19.48 -11.56
N ASN A 1029 22.61 18.82 -12.11
CA ASN A 1029 22.75 17.36 -12.06
C ASN A 1029 22.84 16.81 -10.62
N SER A 1030 23.43 17.57 -9.69
CA SER A 1030 23.43 17.19 -8.27
C SER A 1030 22.05 17.29 -7.59
N ASN A 1031 21.15 18.13 -8.10
CA ASN A 1031 19.78 18.26 -7.59
C ASN A 1031 18.76 17.42 -8.38
N PHE A 1032 19.08 17.09 -9.64
CA PHE A 1032 18.25 16.35 -10.58
C PHE A 1032 19.10 15.30 -11.32
N PRO A 1033 19.41 14.15 -10.69
CA PRO A 1033 20.33 13.15 -11.26
C PRO A 1033 19.88 12.56 -12.60
N ASP A 1034 18.57 12.50 -12.85
CA ASP A 1034 17.99 11.96 -14.08
C ASP A 1034 17.98 12.98 -15.24
N MET A 1035 18.35 14.25 -14.97
CA MET A 1035 18.39 15.35 -15.93
C MET A 1035 17.14 15.42 -16.83
N PRO A 1036 15.92 15.65 -16.27
CA PRO A 1036 14.65 15.65 -16.99
C PRO A 1036 14.43 16.92 -17.85
N PHE A 1037 15.48 17.38 -18.53
CA PHE A 1037 15.53 18.64 -19.26
C PHE A 1037 15.71 18.41 -20.75
N ILE A 1038 15.09 19.25 -21.57
CA ILE A 1038 15.26 19.28 -23.02
C ILE A 1038 15.96 20.58 -23.37
N ALA A 1039 17.03 20.51 -24.16
CA ALA A 1039 17.75 21.69 -24.62
C ALA A 1039 17.07 22.23 -25.89
N GLU A 1040 16.56 23.47 -25.85
CA GLU A 1040 16.25 24.18 -27.08
C GLU A 1040 17.54 24.76 -27.69
N ASP A 1041 18.15 23.99 -28.57
CA ASP A 1041 19.35 24.32 -29.34
C ASP A 1041 19.00 24.83 -30.75
N LEU A 1042 18.14 25.84 -30.83
CA LEU A 1042 17.75 26.48 -32.09
C LEU A 1042 18.42 27.87 -32.28
N GLY A 1043 18.60 28.28 -33.54
CA GLY A 1043 19.23 29.55 -33.93
C GLY A 1043 20.69 29.40 -34.38
N GLU A 1044 21.52 30.43 -34.18
CA GLU A 1044 22.97 30.35 -34.43
C GLU A 1044 23.64 29.61 -33.24
N ILE A 1045 23.96 28.33 -33.48
CA ILE A 1045 24.52 27.39 -32.51
C ILE A 1045 26.01 27.23 -32.76
N SER A 1046 26.82 27.45 -31.73
CA SER A 1046 28.26 27.18 -31.75
C SER A 1046 28.56 25.79 -31.19
N ASP A 1047 29.74 25.25 -31.53
CA ASP A 1047 30.25 23.97 -30.99
C ASP A 1047 30.18 23.91 -29.46
N ASP A 1048 30.39 25.04 -28.76
CA ASP A 1048 30.33 25.10 -27.29
C ASP A 1048 28.92 24.81 -26.73
N VAL A 1049 27.85 25.16 -27.46
CA VAL A 1049 26.48 24.87 -27.07
C VAL A 1049 26.20 23.37 -27.20
N GLU A 1050 26.62 22.76 -28.30
CA GLU A 1050 26.47 21.32 -28.54
C GLU A 1050 27.27 20.50 -27.53
N LEU A 1051 28.53 20.90 -27.27
CA LEU A 1051 29.37 20.27 -26.25
C LEU A 1051 28.76 20.38 -24.84
N LEU A 1052 28.10 21.50 -24.51
CA LEU A 1052 27.43 21.65 -23.22
C LEU A 1052 26.21 20.71 -23.13
N ARG A 1053 25.36 20.67 -24.16
CA ARG A 1053 24.21 19.76 -24.25
C ARG A 1053 24.64 18.30 -24.09
N ASP A 1054 25.61 17.87 -24.89
CA ASP A 1054 26.04 16.47 -24.98
C ASP A 1054 26.75 16.00 -23.72
N LYS A 1055 27.53 16.89 -23.07
CA LYS A 1055 28.21 16.58 -21.80
C LYS A 1055 27.26 16.19 -20.68
N PHE A 1056 26.05 16.75 -20.68
CA PHE A 1056 25.00 16.44 -19.71
C PHE A 1056 23.90 15.55 -20.30
N ASN A 1057 24.15 14.98 -21.49
CA ASN A 1057 23.27 14.04 -22.19
C ASN A 1057 21.84 14.58 -22.40
N LEU A 1058 21.70 15.88 -22.59
CA LEU A 1058 20.40 16.52 -22.80
C LEU A 1058 19.92 16.30 -24.24
N PRO A 1059 18.66 15.91 -24.48
CA PRO A 1059 18.12 15.84 -25.83
C PRO A 1059 17.98 17.23 -26.45
N GLY A 1060 18.48 17.39 -27.67
CA GLY A 1060 18.28 18.59 -28.50
C GLY A 1060 17.00 18.54 -29.35
N MET A 1061 16.65 19.66 -29.99
CA MET A 1061 15.46 19.84 -30.81
C MET A 1061 15.77 19.79 -32.30
N LYS A 1062 14.97 19.02 -33.06
CA LYS A 1062 15.05 18.94 -34.54
C LYS A 1062 13.72 19.39 -35.14
N VAL A 1063 13.68 20.57 -35.76
CA VAL A 1063 12.45 21.15 -36.36
C VAL A 1063 12.45 20.95 -37.87
N LEU A 1064 11.61 20.06 -38.38
CA LEU A 1064 11.69 19.60 -39.77
C LEU A 1064 11.43 20.71 -40.80
N GLN A 1065 10.62 21.73 -40.48
CA GLN A 1065 10.45 22.91 -41.35
C GLN A 1065 11.78 23.63 -41.65
N PHE A 1066 12.80 23.52 -40.80
CA PHE A 1066 14.12 24.11 -41.04
C PHE A 1066 15.02 23.23 -41.94
N GLY A 1067 14.58 22.01 -42.28
CA GLY A 1067 15.41 21.01 -42.96
C GLY A 1067 15.45 21.09 -44.48
N PHE A 1068 14.54 21.82 -45.13
CA PHE A 1068 14.33 21.75 -46.60
C PHE A 1068 14.99 22.88 -47.40
N GLY A 1069 15.72 23.77 -46.74
CA GLY A 1069 16.39 24.94 -47.33
C GLY A 1069 17.50 24.59 -48.33
N ALA A 1070 18.22 25.61 -48.79
CA ALA A 1070 19.34 25.44 -49.74
C ALA A 1070 20.50 24.61 -49.17
N ASP A 1071 20.63 24.57 -47.84
CA ASP A 1071 21.60 23.84 -47.04
C ASP A 1071 21.12 22.44 -46.62
N MET A 1072 19.98 21.95 -47.14
CA MET A 1072 19.36 20.67 -46.77
C MET A 1072 20.34 19.49 -46.63
N VAL A 1073 21.35 19.40 -47.50
CA VAL A 1073 22.35 18.31 -47.51
C VAL A 1073 23.13 18.23 -46.19
N ILE A 1074 23.38 19.37 -45.55
CA ILE A 1074 24.11 19.47 -44.27
C ILE A 1074 23.21 19.89 -43.11
N SER A 1075 21.92 20.15 -43.35
CA SER A 1075 21.01 20.64 -42.33
C SER A 1075 20.88 19.61 -41.20
N PRO A 1076 21.07 19.99 -39.92
CA PRO A 1076 20.90 19.09 -38.79
C PRO A 1076 19.43 18.75 -38.52
N HIS A 1077 18.50 19.44 -39.18
CA HIS A 1077 17.06 19.32 -38.98
C HIS A 1077 16.38 18.34 -39.96
N ILE A 1078 17.09 17.85 -40.97
CA ILE A 1078 16.56 16.82 -41.88
C ILE A 1078 16.81 15.41 -41.34
N THR A 1079 15.83 14.52 -41.49
CA THR A 1079 15.80 13.23 -40.77
C THR A 1079 16.97 12.29 -41.05
N HIS A 1080 17.57 12.35 -42.24
CA HIS A 1080 18.72 11.49 -42.59
C HIS A 1080 20.04 11.97 -41.98
N ASN A 1081 20.09 13.20 -41.45
CA ASN A 1081 21.24 13.77 -40.75
C ASN A 1081 21.10 13.73 -39.23
N PHE A 1082 20.11 13.01 -38.68
CA PHE A 1082 19.98 12.84 -37.23
C PHE A 1082 21.10 11.93 -36.70
N GLU A 1083 22.11 12.53 -36.09
CA GLU A 1083 23.31 11.84 -35.61
C GLU A 1083 23.05 10.94 -34.38
N THR A 1084 22.02 11.26 -33.60
CA THR A 1084 21.65 10.54 -32.38
C THR A 1084 20.14 10.41 -32.24
N SER A 1085 19.69 9.33 -31.59
CA SER A 1085 18.29 9.18 -31.18
C SER A 1085 17.94 10.05 -29.96
N ASN A 1086 18.95 10.57 -29.23
CA ASN A 1086 18.73 11.48 -28.09
C ASN A 1086 18.38 12.90 -28.54
N CYS A 1087 17.27 13.03 -29.25
CA CYS A 1087 16.71 14.29 -29.70
C CYS A 1087 15.18 14.20 -29.76
N ILE A 1088 14.54 15.37 -29.89
CA ILE A 1088 13.10 15.50 -30.07
C ILE A 1088 12.82 16.11 -31.43
N ALA A 1089 12.10 15.38 -32.27
CA ALA A 1089 11.69 15.84 -33.59
C ALA A 1089 10.36 16.58 -33.53
N TYR A 1090 10.25 17.70 -34.23
CA TYR A 1090 9.05 18.53 -34.35
C TYR A 1090 8.71 18.72 -35.83
N SER A 1091 7.42 18.67 -36.19
CA SER A 1091 7.01 19.17 -37.53
C SER A 1091 7.21 20.69 -37.61
N GLY A 1092 6.77 21.40 -36.57
CA GLY A 1092 7.00 22.82 -36.31
C GLY A 1092 6.88 23.11 -34.81
N THR A 1093 7.21 24.33 -34.39
CA THR A 1093 7.05 24.82 -33.02
C THR A 1093 5.85 25.77 -32.91
N HIS A 1094 5.65 26.37 -31.72
CA HIS A 1094 4.62 27.39 -31.52
C HIS A 1094 4.92 28.72 -32.24
N ASP A 1095 6.19 28.99 -32.59
CA ASP A 1095 6.63 30.19 -33.29
C ASP A 1095 6.53 30.07 -34.82
N ASN A 1096 6.59 28.84 -35.32
CA ASN A 1096 6.48 28.56 -36.74
C ASN A 1096 5.06 28.82 -37.27
N ASN A 1097 4.96 28.96 -38.59
CA ASN A 1097 3.67 28.83 -39.25
C ASN A 1097 3.20 27.36 -39.18
N THR A 1098 1.90 27.15 -39.30
CA THR A 1098 1.34 25.81 -39.54
C THR A 1098 2.03 25.18 -40.75
N SER A 1099 2.17 23.86 -40.79
CA SER A 1099 2.87 23.19 -41.87
C SER A 1099 2.25 23.49 -43.24
N ILE A 1100 0.92 23.63 -43.31
CA ILE A 1100 0.23 24.05 -44.55
C ILE A 1100 0.55 25.51 -44.88
N GLY A 1101 0.48 26.42 -43.91
CA GLY A 1101 0.78 27.84 -44.13
C GLY A 1101 2.23 28.06 -44.56
N TRP A 1102 3.18 27.40 -43.91
CA TRP A 1102 4.60 27.42 -44.26
C TRP A 1102 4.84 26.96 -45.71
N PHE A 1103 4.30 25.80 -46.09
CA PHE A 1103 4.51 25.22 -47.42
C PHE A 1103 3.84 26.01 -48.55
N LYS A 1104 2.68 26.63 -48.28
CA LYS A 1104 1.93 27.40 -49.29
C LYS A 1104 2.42 28.84 -49.43
N ASN A 1105 2.75 29.50 -48.33
CA ASN A 1105 2.85 30.96 -48.27
C ASN A 1105 4.25 31.48 -47.94
N GLU A 1106 5.14 30.68 -47.32
CA GLU A 1106 6.43 31.16 -46.82
C GLU A 1106 7.66 30.66 -47.62
N ILE A 1107 7.64 29.44 -48.16
CA ILE A 1107 8.79 28.88 -48.87
C ILE A 1107 8.88 29.34 -50.34
N ASP A 1108 10.10 29.37 -50.88
CA ASP A 1108 10.36 29.61 -52.30
C ASP A 1108 10.13 28.34 -53.16
N GLU A 1109 9.98 28.54 -54.48
CA GLU A 1109 9.71 27.44 -55.43
C GLU A 1109 10.83 26.38 -55.44
N GLN A 1110 12.08 26.78 -55.19
CA GLN A 1110 13.21 25.84 -55.15
C GLN A 1110 13.15 24.93 -53.92
N THR A 1111 12.80 25.48 -52.76
CA THR A 1111 12.58 24.75 -51.50
C THR A 1111 11.40 23.80 -51.64
N ARG A 1112 10.34 24.25 -52.34
CA ARG A 1112 9.18 23.43 -52.67
C ARG A 1112 9.56 22.22 -53.54
N GLU A 1113 10.31 22.44 -54.62
CA GLU A 1113 10.79 21.36 -55.51
C GLU A 1113 11.72 20.38 -54.78
N ARG A 1114 12.62 20.89 -53.92
CA ARG A 1114 13.47 20.05 -53.04
C ARG A 1114 12.63 19.17 -52.12
N THR A 1115 11.60 19.75 -51.48
CA THR A 1115 10.72 19.04 -50.54
C THR A 1115 9.95 17.90 -51.22
N ILE A 1116 9.33 18.18 -52.38
CA ILE A 1116 8.59 17.15 -53.15
C ILE A 1116 9.53 16.04 -53.62
N THR A 1117 10.72 16.41 -54.10
CA THR A 1117 11.74 15.45 -54.56
C THR A 1117 12.21 14.55 -53.42
N TYR A 1118 12.45 15.11 -52.23
CA TYR A 1118 12.87 14.36 -51.05
C TYR A 1118 11.81 13.36 -50.57
N LEU A 1119 10.53 13.76 -50.61
CA LEU A 1119 9.41 12.88 -50.26
C LEU A 1119 9.13 11.83 -51.34
N GLY A 1120 9.64 12.02 -52.56
CA GLY A 1120 9.66 11.02 -53.64
C GLY A 1120 8.29 10.78 -54.31
N HIS A 1121 7.28 11.61 -54.06
CA HIS A 1121 5.96 11.52 -54.68
C HIS A 1121 5.22 12.87 -54.67
N ALA A 1122 4.19 13.01 -55.51
CA ALA A 1122 3.36 14.21 -55.58
C ALA A 1122 2.18 14.14 -54.61
N PHE A 1123 1.80 15.28 -54.04
CA PHE A 1123 0.68 15.48 -53.12
C PHE A 1123 0.06 16.87 -53.35
N GLU A 1124 -1.18 17.07 -52.90
CA GLU A 1124 -1.79 18.41 -52.88
C GLU A 1124 -1.26 19.24 -51.71
N ASP A 1125 -1.16 20.56 -51.87
CA ASP A 1125 -0.55 21.45 -50.86
C ASP A 1125 -1.26 21.43 -49.50
N ASN A 1126 -2.55 21.13 -49.47
CA ASN A 1126 -3.33 20.94 -48.24
C ASN A 1126 -3.03 19.59 -47.55
N GLU A 1127 -2.32 18.67 -48.19
CA GLU A 1127 -1.93 17.37 -47.63
C GLU A 1127 -0.52 17.35 -47.04
N PHE A 1128 0.27 18.43 -47.25
CA PHE A 1128 1.66 18.49 -46.77
C PHE A 1128 1.80 18.21 -45.26
N HIS A 1129 0.81 18.61 -44.45
CA HIS A 1129 0.80 18.32 -43.01
C HIS A 1129 0.91 16.81 -42.72
N LYS A 1130 0.28 15.94 -43.51
CA LYS A 1130 0.35 14.48 -43.33
C LYS A 1130 1.74 13.96 -43.64
N GLU A 1131 2.39 14.52 -44.68
CA GLU A 1131 3.72 14.10 -45.11
C GLU A 1131 4.79 14.49 -44.09
N ILE A 1132 4.76 15.74 -43.59
CA ILE A 1132 5.71 16.17 -42.56
C ILE A 1132 5.45 15.44 -41.23
N ILE A 1133 4.20 15.20 -40.83
CA ILE A 1133 3.87 14.40 -39.64
C ILE A 1133 4.43 12.98 -39.75
N LYS A 1134 4.21 12.32 -40.90
CA LYS A 1134 4.73 10.97 -41.15
C LYS A 1134 6.25 10.95 -41.09
N LEU A 1135 6.92 11.96 -41.65
CA LEU A 1135 8.37 12.09 -41.58
C LEU A 1135 8.88 12.31 -40.15
N THR A 1136 8.21 13.17 -39.36
CA THR A 1136 8.52 13.40 -37.94
C THR A 1136 8.37 12.11 -37.14
N LEU A 1137 7.25 11.41 -37.31
CA LEU A 1137 6.96 10.15 -36.59
C LEU A 1137 7.88 9.00 -37.06
N ALA A 1138 8.30 8.97 -38.33
CA ALA A 1138 9.21 7.93 -38.82
C ALA A 1138 10.69 8.15 -38.43
N SER A 1139 11.07 9.36 -38.00
CA SER A 1139 12.47 9.71 -37.68
C SER A 1139 13.11 8.87 -36.56
N SER A 1140 14.45 8.82 -36.50
CA SER A 1140 15.20 8.10 -35.45
C SER A 1140 15.10 8.74 -34.05
N ALA A 1141 14.48 9.91 -33.92
CA ALA A 1141 14.34 10.64 -32.66
C ALA A 1141 13.56 9.84 -31.59
N LYS A 1142 14.03 9.90 -30.35
CA LYS A 1142 13.39 9.28 -29.17
C LYS A 1142 11.98 9.80 -28.96
N THR A 1143 11.75 11.08 -29.17
CA THR A 1143 10.42 11.69 -29.06
C THR A 1143 10.08 12.46 -30.33
N ALA A 1144 8.82 12.38 -30.76
CA ALA A 1144 8.26 13.21 -31.83
C ALA A 1144 7.11 14.04 -31.27
N ILE A 1145 7.14 15.35 -31.45
CA ILE A 1145 6.09 16.27 -30.99
C ILE A 1145 5.44 16.95 -32.19
N LEU A 1146 4.12 16.99 -32.21
CA LEU A 1146 3.34 17.59 -33.29
C LEU A 1146 2.48 18.74 -32.73
N PRO A 1147 2.53 19.95 -33.30
CA PRO A 1147 1.49 20.95 -33.04
C PRO A 1147 0.13 20.41 -33.44
N ILE A 1148 -0.87 20.61 -32.59
CA ILE A 1148 -2.24 20.16 -32.88
C ILE A 1148 -2.82 20.75 -34.18
N GLN A 1149 -2.43 21.98 -34.56
CA GLN A 1149 -2.83 22.59 -35.82
C GLN A 1149 -2.39 21.75 -37.02
N ASP A 1150 -1.19 21.17 -36.96
CA ASP A 1150 -0.67 20.29 -38.00
C ASP A 1150 -1.46 18.98 -38.03
N VAL A 1151 -1.80 18.41 -36.87
CA VAL A 1151 -2.62 17.18 -36.78
C VAL A 1151 -3.99 17.39 -37.42
N LEU A 1152 -4.58 18.57 -37.26
CA LEU A 1152 -5.87 18.94 -37.83
C LEU A 1152 -5.80 19.43 -39.28
N GLY A 1153 -4.60 19.69 -39.81
CA GLY A 1153 -4.42 20.22 -41.16
C GLY A 1153 -4.98 21.65 -41.31
N LEU A 1154 -4.77 22.50 -40.30
CA LEU A 1154 -5.23 23.90 -40.31
C LEU A 1154 -4.20 24.82 -40.99
N GLY A 1155 -4.66 25.97 -41.48
CA GLY A 1155 -3.83 26.99 -42.14
C GLY A 1155 -3.28 28.04 -41.18
N GLU A 1156 -2.60 29.05 -41.74
CA GLU A 1156 -1.90 30.11 -40.99
C GLU A 1156 -2.83 30.94 -40.08
N GLU A 1157 -4.13 30.97 -40.35
CA GLU A 1157 -5.13 31.64 -39.51
C GLU A 1157 -5.28 31.01 -38.11
N SER A 1158 -4.76 29.80 -37.94
CA SER A 1158 -4.85 29.01 -36.70
C SER A 1158 -3.59 29.08 -35.82
N ARG A 1159 -2.64 29.96 -36.14
CA ARG A 1159 -1.40 30.14 -35.36
C ARG A 1159 -1.70 30.61 -33.94
N MET A 1160 -1.02 30.01 -32.96
CA MET A 1160 -1.02 30.48 -31.57
C MET A 1160 -0.12 31.70 -31.39
N ASN A 1161 1.04 31.75 -32.06
CA ASN A 1161 1.98 32.85 -31.96
C ASN A 1161 2.49 33.29 -33.34
N ILE A 1162 2.77 34.59 -33.46
CA ILE A 1162 3.47 35.21 -34.57
C ILE A 1162 4.63 36.02 -33.97
N PRO A 1163 5.87 35.52 -34.07
CA PRO A 1163 7.04 36.21 -33.55
C PRO A 1163 7.15 37.67 -34.03
N GLY A 1164 7.55 38.56 -33.12
CA GLY A 1164 7.73 39.99 -33.40
C GLY A 1164 6.45 40.84 -33.45
N LYS A 1165 5.25 40.24 -33.30
CA LYS A 1165 4.00 41.00 -33.10
C LYS A 1165 3.66 41.11 -31.62
N ALA A 1166 3.35 42.33 -31.17
CA ALA A 1166 2.99 42.59 -29.78
C ALA A 1166 1.54 42.20 -29.43
N ASP A 1167 0.64 42.14 -30.41
CA ASP A 1167 -0.80 41.87 -30.21
C ASP A 1167 -1.32 40.76 -31.16
N GLY A 1168 -2.41 40.10 -30.76
CA GLY A 1168 -3.13 39.11 -31.57
C GLY A 1168 -2.71 37.65 -31.36
N ASN A 1169 -1.68 37.41 -30.56
CA ASN A 1169 -1.19 36.08 -30.18
C ASN A 1169 -2.06 35.45 -29.08
N TRP A 1170 -1.95 34.12 -28.94
CA TRP A 1170 -2.60 33.31 -27.90
C TRP A 1170 -4.14 33.32 -27.93
N THR A 1171 -4.72 33.84 -29.01
CA THR A 1171 -6.18 33.99 -29.15
C THR A 1171 -6.87 32.81 -29.80
N TRP A 1172 -6.15 31.94 -30.54
CA TRP A 1172 -6.75 30.82 -31.25
C TRP A 1172 -7.37 29.78 -30.30
N ARG A 1173 -8.52 29.21 -30.67
CA ARG A 1173 -9.19 28.14 -29.93
C ARG A 1173 -9.49 26.94 -30.82
N LEU A 1174 -9.30 25.75 -30.25
CA LEU A 1174 -9.64 24.47 -30.83
C LEU A 1174 -11.16 24.24 -30.81
N ASP A 1175 -11.68 23.74 -31.93
CA ASP A 1175 -12.98 23.05 -31.96
C ASP A 1175 -12.76 21.56 -31.70
N MET A 1176 -13.18 21.09 -30.51
CA MET A 1176 -13.01 19.69 -30.10
C MET A 1176 -13.69 18.70 -31.05
N ALA A 1177 -14.72 19.12 -31.81
CA ALA A 1177 -15.37 18.26 -32.81
C ALA A 1177 -14.42 17.87 -33.96
N GLN A 1178 -13.36 18.66 -34.20
CA GLN A 1178 -12.37 18.38 -35.25
C GLN A 1178 -11.38 17.27 -34.86
N LEU A 1179 -11.30 16.88 -33.59
CA LEU A 1179 -10.42 15.80 -33.13
C LEU A 1179 -10.92 14.41 -33.56
N GLU A 1180 -12.24 14.20 -33.53
CA GLU A 1180 -12.82 12.86 -33.74
C GLU A 1180 -12.42 12.22 -35.09
N PRO A 1181 -12.45 12.94 -36.23
CA PRO A 1181 -12.04 12.36 -37.51
C PRO A 1181 -10.54 12.02 -37.60
N THR A 1182 -9.68 12.63 -36.78
CA THR A 1182 -8.22 12.44 -36.87
C THR A 1182 -7.72 11.28 -36.01
N LYS A 1183 -8.46 10.88 -34.97
CA LYS A 1183 -8.06 9.85 -33.99
C LYS A 1183 -7.53 8.57 -34.62
N LYS A 1184 -8.31 7.98 -35.53
CA LYS A 1184 -7.94 6.70 -36.16
C LYS A 1184 -6.67 6.79 -36.99
N TRP A 1185 -6.51 7.89 -37.73
CA TRP A 1185 -5.35 8.12 -38.59
C TRP A 1185 -4.10 8.36 -37.75
N LEU A 1186 -4.18 9.24 -36.75
CA LEU A 1186 -3.06 9.55 -35.86
C LEU A 1186 -2.62 8.30 -35.09
N LYS A 1187 -3.55 7.56 -34.49
CA LYS A 1187 -3.26 6.30 -33.80
C LYS A 1187 -2.52 5.32 -34.70
N SER A 1188 -3.05 5.08 -35.91
CA SER A 1188 -2.46 4.14 -36.85
C SER A 1188 -1.03 4.52 -37.24
N LEU A 1189 -0.75 5.82 -37.42
CA LEU A 1189 0.60 6.29 -37.70
C LEU A 1189 1.54 6.12 -36.49
N THR A 1190 1.07 6.48 -35.28
CA THR A 1190 1.83 6.29 -34.03
C THR A 1190 2.22 4.83 -33.83
N GLU A 1191 1.30 3.90 -34.06
CA GLU A 1191 1.53 2.45 -33.95
C GLU A 1191 2.52 1.95 -35.00
N ILE A 1192 2.30 2.25 -36.29
CA ILE A 1192 3.17 1.78 -37.39
C ILE A 1192 4.59 2.34 -37.27
N CYS A 1193 4.73 3.58 -36.80
CA CYS A 1193 6.04 4.18 -36.56
C CYS A 1193 6.69 3.68 -35.25
N GLY A 1194 6.06 2.79 -34.50
CA GLY A 1194 6.58 2.21 -33.26
C GLY A 1194 6.72 3.23 -32.14
N ARG A 1195 5.76 4.15 -32.02
CA ARG A 1195 5.73 5.22 -30.99
C ARG A 1195 4.60 5.08 -29.99
N LYS A 1196 3.95 3.92 -29.98
CA LYS A 1196 2.89 3.57 -29.02
C LYS A 1196 3.43 3.59 -27.59
N LYS A 1197 2.72 4.27 -26.68
CA LYS A 1197 3.08 4.38 -25.26
C LYS A 1197 3.02 3.05 -24.51
#